data_AF-A0A414ZQA7-F1
#
_entry.id   AF-A0A414ZQA7-F1
#
_cell.length_a   1.000
_cell.length_b   1.000
_cell.length_c   1.000
_cell.angle_alpha   90.00
_cell.angle_beta   90.00
_cell.angle_gamma   90.00
#
_symmetry.space_group_name_H-M   'P 1'
#
loop_
_entity.id
_entity.type
_entity.pdbx_description
1 polymer ?
#
loop_
_entity_poly.entity_id
_entity_poly.type
_entity_poly.pdbx_seq_one_letter_code
_entity_poly.pdbx_strand_id
1 'polypeptide(L)'
;MGYDEKIFKAKANIKARRLWLVFAILLTANYGTDTANGAYSVSNYIIFVILCWLPFVCGDILLKKKGKDNDRYRLAFVIGYGIFYVFLLCTTTSPIAFTYILPIISLIVIFKDEKFMIYCAVANMLSLIASIAFHIFVLGQNTAIDHKNFQLQIACLLLCYIGYIMSVRHLTESDAALTESIKSDLNRVVTTVEQVKTASNTIMDGITVVRELASENKHGSDVVVDGMNELTGNNEQLQSHTASSQEMTTDISAQVENVAAMINAMVSLTTESGKHAKVSSEDLEGLAQTAKTMSELSTEVESILTTFKNEFEMVKNETGTIDNISNQTNLLALNASIEAARAGEAGKGFAVVAEQIRTLSTETRNSSGQISEALSRLDEISGKMTSSIEETLRLIQLTLEKVMQTGENVEKITKDSNKLGSHIREIDTAMQEVEASNQQLVDNMEKVSDIVETMTSCIDASDAISRKMLSKYDESATNINNIETVIQSLMHELGVGGFMGLDDIRPGMKAKVILTDVQTGNEFHCEVKAVGENGLKLVSGGLSVDSSRPCNLYVTVGNVMYCWKDLTITDDLMITVNTQPEILNRRKYPRMDLSNNCTIKLKGTDTTFKGTLDNISANGFAFLTKDPYFVDHKGAKVTISIEDFALADHSVLDGYVIRCSNNDGTYIVGCQMPEDNYYIQTYVDEQLRAHS
;
A
#
# COMPACT_ATOMS: atom_id res chain seq x y z
N MET A 1 -37.37 -2.86 -45.57
CA MET A 1 -38.03 -3.35 -46.81
C MET A 1 -39.23 -2.46 -47.10
N GLY A 2 -39.15 -1.60 -48.13
CA GLY A 2 -40.28 -0.77 -48.53
C GLY A 2 -41.27 -1.57 -49.37
N TYR A 3 -42.50 -1.71 -48.90
CA TYR A 3 -43.60 -2.26 -49.69
C TYR A 3 -43.94 -1.26 -50.81
N ASP A 4 -43.58 -1.57 -52.06
CA ASP A 4 -43.95 -0.75 -53.21
C ASP A 4 -45.29 -1.21 -53.78
N GLU A 5 -46.34 -0.51 -53.37
CA GLU A 5 -47.73 -0.74 -53.78
C GLU A 5 -47.90 -0.74 -55.30
N LYS A 6 -47.09 0.05 -56.03
CA LYS A 6 -47.17 0.16 -57.49
C LYS A 6 -46.69 -1.11 -58.18
N ILE A 7 -45.64 -1.74 -57.65
CA ILE A 7 -45.11 -3.01 -58.18
C ILE A 7 -46.13 -4.13 -57.99
N PHE A 8 -46.82 -4.15 -56.84
CA PHE A 8 -47.86 -5.14 -56.57
C PHE A 8 -49.06 -4.98 -57.53
N LYS A 9 -49.58 -3.75 -57.68
CA LYS A 9 -50.66 -3.44 -58.63
C LYS A 9 -50.29 -3.80 -60.06
N ALA A 10 -49.06 -3.48 -60.49
CA ALA A 10 -48.57 -3.83 -61.81
C ALA A 10 -48.51 -5.35 -62.03
N LYS A 11 -48.02 -6.12 -61.06
CA LYS A 11 -47.98 -7.59 -61.15
C LYS A 11 -49.38 -8.21 -61.18
N ALA A 12 -50.32 -7.69 -60.38
CA ALA A 12 -51.70 -8.15 -60.35
C ALA A 12 -52.39 -7.95 -61.71
N ASN A 13 -52.27 -6.74 -62.29
CA ASN A 13 -52.83 -6.41 -63.61
C ASN A 13 -52.25 -7.30 -64.74
N ILE A 14 -50.94 -7.56 -64.74
CA ILE A 14 -50.30 -8.43 -65.74
C ILE A 14 -50.80 -9.88 -65.63
N LYS A 15 -50.95 -10.40 -64.40
CA LYS A 15 -51.46 -11.75 -64.15
C LYS A 15 -52.92 -11.88 -64.60
N ALA A 16 -53.77 -10.92 -64.26
CA ALA A 16 -55.16 -10.87 -64.70
C ALA A 16 -55.27 -10.91 -66.23
N ARG A 17 -54.42 -10.14 -66.93
CA ARG A 17 -54.35 -10.16 -68.39
C ARG A 17 -54.01 -11.53 -68.98
N ARG A 18 -52.96 -12.18 -68.46
CA ARG A 18 -52.51 -13.48 -68.98
C ARG A 18 -53.59 -14.55 -68.80
N LEU A 19 -54.24 -14.57 -67.65
CA LEU A 19 -55.30 -15.52 -67.37
C LEU A 19 -56.54 -15.28 -68.24
N TRP A 20 -56.89 -14.01 -68.50
CA TRP A 20 -57.97 -13.70 -69.44
C TRP A 20 -57.67 -14.16 -70.86
N LEU A 21 -56.45 -13.97 -71.35
CA LEU A 21 -56.06 -14.47 -72.67
C LEU A 21 -56.33 -15.97 -72.78
N VAL A 22 -55.88 -16.74 -71.79
CA VAL A 22 -56.11 -18.19 -71.74
C VAL A 22 -57.60 -18.50 -71.70
N PHE A 23 -58.36 -17.77 -70.89
CA PHE A 23 -59.79 -17.97 -70.75
C PHE A 23 -60.56 -17.65 -72.05
N ALA A 24 -60.24 -16.54 -72.71
CA ALA A 24 -60.87 -16.14 -73.97
C ALA A 24 -60.60 -17.14 -75.10
N ILE A 25 -59.38 -17.71 -75.17
CA ILE A 25 -59.04 -18.77 -76.11
C ILE A 25 -59.90 -20.02 -75.86
N LEU A 26 -59.97 -20.48 -74.61
CA LEU A 26 -60.74 -21.67 -74.23
C LEU A 26 -62.23 -21.50 -74.50
N LEU A 27 -62.80 -20.35 -74.13
CA LEU A 27 -64.22 -20.05 -74.35
C LEU A 27 -64.58 -19.93 -75.82
N THR A 28 -63.71 -19.30 -76.62
CA THR A 28 -63.91 -19.19 -78.07
C THR A 28 -63.89 -20.57 -78.73
N ALA A 29 -62.95 -21.44 -78.33
CA ALA A 29 -62.87 -22.81 -78.85
C ALA A 29 -64.10 -23.65 -78.46
N ASN A 30 -64.55 -23.56 -77.21
CA ASN A 30 -65.71 -24.31 -76.72
C ASN A 30 -67.01 -23.86 -77.41
N TYR A 31 -67.29 -22.55 -77.42
CA TYR A 31 -68.50 -22.01 -78.05
C TYR A 31 -68.51 -22.22 -79.57
N GLY A 32 -67.32 -22.26 -80.20
CA GLY A 32 -67.17 -22.59 -81.62
C GLY A 32 -67.48 -24.04 -81.94
N THR A 33 -67.08 -24.96 -81.06
CA THR A 33 -67.40 -26.39 -81.18
C THR A 33 -68.91 -26.60 -81.05
N ASP A 34 -69.55 -25.95 -80.10
CA ASP A 34 -71.01 -26.01 -79.91
C ASP A 34 -71.78 -25.42 -81.10
N THR A 35 -71.26 -24.36 -81.71
CA THR A 35 -71.83 -23.77 -82.93
C THR A 35 -71.70 -24.73 -84.13
N ALA A 36 -70.55 -25.38 -84.28
CA ALA A 36 -70.33 -26.38 -85.34
C ALA A 36 -71.24 -27.61 -85.18
N ASN A 37 -71.56 -27.97 -83.94
CA ASN A 37 -72.50 -29.05 -83.60
C ASN A 37 -73.98 -28.63 -83.72
N GLY A 38 -74.27 -27.40 -84.12
CA GLY A 38 -75.63 -26.89 -84.34
C GLY A 38 -76.36 -26.41 -83.08
N ALA A 39 -75.69 -26.30 -81.93
CA ALA A 39 -76.30 -25.85 -80.69
C ALA A 39 -76.55 -24.33 -80.64
N TYR A 40 -75.82 -23.54 -81.45
CA TYR A 40 -75.95 -22.09 -81.53
C TYR A 40 -75.93 -21.59 -82.98
N SER A 41 -76.52 -20.42 -83.24
CA SER A 41 -76.48 -19.79 -84.55
C SER A 41 -75.10 -19.18 -84.84
N VAL A 42 -74.71 -19.15 -86.12
CA VAL A 42 -73.46 -18.51 -86.57
C VAL A 42 -73.43 -17.02 -86.19
N SER A 43 -74.60 -16.36 -86.16
CA SER A 43 -74.72 -14.96 -85.70
C SER A 43 -74.37 -14.81 -84.22
N ASN A 44 -74.83 -15.71 -83.36
CA ASN A 44 -74.53 -15.67 -81.92
C ASN A 44 -73.05 -15.96 -81.64
N TYR A 45 -72.43 -16.83 -82.44
CA TYR A 45 -70.99 -17.11 -82.36
C TYR A 45 -70.13 -15.88 -82.68
N ILE A 46 -70.47 -15.13 -83.75
CA ILE A 46 -69.73 -13.90 -84.09
C ILE A 46 -69.85 -12.85 -82.98
N ILE A 47 -71.05 -12.64 -82.44
CA ILE A 47 -71.28 -11.70 -81.34
C ILE A 47 -70.52 -12.14 -80.08
N PHE A 48 -70.51 -13.44 -79.78
CA PHE A 48 -69.76 -14.02 -78.67
C PHE A 48 -68.26 -13.75 -78.77
N VAL A 49 -67.65 -13.99 -79.94
CA VAL A 49 -66.21 -13.76 -80.16
C VAL A 49 -65.89 -12.28 -80.00
N ILE A 50 -66.70 -11.38 -80.55
CA ILE A 50 -66.50 -9.93 -80.41
C ILE A 50 -66.58 -9.52 -78.93
N LEU A 51 -67.61 -9.93 -78.19
CA LEU A 51 -67.79 -9.56 -76.79
C LEU A 51 -66.75 -10.21 -75.86
N CYS A 52 -66.24 -11.40 -76.17
CA CYS A 52 -65.21 -12.08 -75.40
C CYS A 52 -63.83 -11.40 -75.55
N TRP A 53 -63.48 -10.99 -76.77
CA TRP A 53 -62.17 -10.42 -77.09
C TRP A 53 -62.09 -8.90 -76.90
N LEU A 54 -63.21 -8.17 -76.97
CA LEU A 54 -63.24 -6.71 -76.79
C LEU A 54 -62.69 -6.25 -75.43
N PRO A 55 -63.05 -6.85 -74.28
CA PRO A 55 -62.47 -6.51 -72.98
C PRO A 55 -60.96 -6.72 -72.91
N PHE A 56 -60.44 -7.76 -73.59
CA PHE A 56 -59.01 -8.03 -73.67
C PHE A 56 -58.26 -6.93 -74.41
N VAL A 57 -58.74 -6.57 -75.60
CA VAL A 57 -58.12 -5.56 -76.47
C VAL A 57 -58.20 -4.17 -75.83
N CYS A 58 -59.36 -3.79 -75.31
CA CYS A 58 -59.52 -2.53 -74.57
C CYS A 58 -58.61 -2.49 -73.34
N GLY A 59 -58.48 -3.60 -72.61
CA GLY A 59 -57.57 -3.74 -71.49
C GLY A 59 -56.09 -3.60 -71.87
N ASP A 60 -55.65 -4.19 -72.98
CA ASP A 60 -54.25 -4.09 -73.44
C ASP A 60 -53.88 -2.66 -73.88
N ILE A 61 -54.81 -1.94 -74.51
CA ILE A 61 -54.66 -0.52 -74.84
C ILE A 61 -54.52 0.32 -73.55
N LEU A 62 -55.35 0.05 -72.54
CA LEU A 62 -55.29 0.76 -71.26
C LEU A 62 -53.95 0.54 -70.53
N LEU A 63 -53.44 -0.70 -70.51
CA LEU A 63 -52.14 -1.02 -69.89
C LEU A 63 -50.97 -0.35 -70.61
N LYS A 64 -51.02 -0.23 -71.94
CA LYS A 64 -49.98 0.43 -72.74
C LYS A 64 -50.01 1.96 -72.61
N LYS A 65 -51.20 2.57 -72.50
CA LYS A 65 -51.37 4.03 -72.50
C LYS A 65 -51.26 4.69 -71.13
N LYS A 66 -51.72 4.03 -70.06
CA LYS A 66 -51.87 4.63 -68.73
C LYS A 66 -50.99 4.02 -67.62
N GLY A 67 -50.07 3.13 -67.97
CA GLY A 67 -49.20 2.44 -67.02
C GLY A 67 -49.79 1.12 -66.51
N LYS A 68 -48.90 0.20 -66.12
CA LYS A 68 -49.26 -1.17 -65.74
C LYS A 68 -49.90 -1.25 -64.34
N ASP A 69 -49.73 -0.23 -63.52
CA ASP A 69 -50.22 -0.10 -62.13
C ASP A 69 -51.58 0.60 -62.04
N ASN A 70 -52.21 0.96 -63.17
CA ASN A 70 -53.44 1.75 -63.17
C ASN A 70 -54.68 0.94 -62.72
N ASP A 71 -55.36 1.43 -61.68
CA ASP A 71 -56.57 0.79 -61.11
C ASP A 71 -57.76 0.74 -62.08
N ARG A 72 -57.78 1.56 -63.14
CA ARG A 72 -58.85 1.53 -64.16
C ARG A 72 -58.86 0.27 -65.01
N TYR A 73 -57.72 -0.45 -65.08
CA TYR A 73 -57.67 -1.73 -65.80
C TYR A 73 -58.60 -2.76 -65.17
N ARG A 74 -58.54 -2.89 -63.83
CA ARG A 74 -59.40 -3.80 -63.06
C ARG A 74 -60.89 -3.52 -63.30
N LEU A 75 -61.28 -2.24 -63.35
CA LEU A 75 -62.65 -1.84 -63.62
C LEU A 75 -63.08 -2.17 -65.07
N ALA A 76 -62.26 -1.82 -66.06
CA ALA A 76 -62.53 -2.11 -67.47
C ALA A 76 -62.64 -3.62 -67.73
N PHE A 77 -61.80 -4.40 -67.04
CA PHE A 77 -61.80 -5.85 -67.09
C PHE A 77 -63.11 -6.46 -66.57
N VAL A 78 -63.53 -6.08 -65.35
CA VAL A 78 -64.76 -6.61 -64.75
C VAL A 78 -66.01 -6.16 -65.51
N ILE A 79 -66.08 -4.90 -65.92
CA ILE A 79 -67.24 -4.40 -66.68
C ILE A 79 -67.33 -5.10 -68.03
N GLY A 80 -66.20 -5.22 -68.74
CA GLY A 80 -66.16 -5.90 -70.03
C GLY A 80 -66.58 -7.37 -69.92
N TYR A 81 -66.12 -8.08 -68.88
CA TYR A 81 -66.59 -9.42 -68.61
C TYR A 81 -68.05 -9.47 -68.19
N GLY A 82 -68.53 -8.54 -67.37
CA GLY A 82 -69.92 -8.48 -66.93
C GLY A 82 -70.88 -8.38 -68.12
N ILE A 83 -70.55 -7.57 -69.12
CA ILE A 83 -71.32 -7.46 -70.38
C ILE A 83 -71.32 -8.80 -71.14
N PHE A 84 -70.13 -9.42 -71.28
CA PHE A 84 -69.99 -10.72 -71.91
C PHE A 84 -70.76 -11.83 -71.16
N TYR A 85 -70.73 -11.80 -69.83
CA TYR A 85 -71.40 -12.77 -68.96
C TYR A 85 -72.92 -12.65 -69.04
N VAL A 86 -73.47 -11.43 -69.06
CA VAL A 86 -74.91 -11.20 -69.28
C VAL A 86 -75.34 -11.72 -70.64
N PHE A 87 -74.57 -11.46 -71.70
CA PHE A 87 -74.85 -12.01 -73.03
C PHE A 87 -74.85 -13.55 -73.02
N LEU A 88 -73.87 -14.16 -72.36
CA LEU A 88 -73.74 -15.61 -72.27
C LEU A 88 -74.95 -16.22 -71.53
N LEU A 89 -75.33 -15.65 -70.38
CA LEU A 89 -76.47 -16.11 -69.59
C LEU A 89 -77.80 -16.01 -70.35
N CYS A 90 -78.01 -14.95 -71.13
CA CYS A 90 -79.25 -14.78 -71.90
C CYS A 90 -79.33 -15.65 -73.17
N THR A 91 -78.18 -16.05 -73.74
CA THR A 91 -78.13 -16.78 -75.04
C THR A 91 -77.99 -18.29 -74.92
N THR A 92 -77.56 -18.79 -73.76
CA THR A 92 -77.44 -20.22 -73.50
C THR A 92 -78.63 -20.77 -72.71
N THR A 93 -79.01 -22.00 -73.02
CA THR A 93 -80.02 -22.75 -72.27
C THR A 93 -79.39 -23.72 -71.25
N SER A 94 -78.04 -23.76 -71.17
CA SER A 94 -77.34 -24.68 -70.28
C SER A 94 -77.47 -24.24 -68.81
N PRO A 95 -77.92 -25.14 -67.90
CA PRO A 95 -78.05 -24.82 -66.48
C PRO A 95 -76.71 -24.58 -65.77
N ILE A 96 -75.59 -24.93 -66.41
CA ILE A 96 -74.21 -24.80 -65.87
C ILE A 96 -73.57 -23.46 -66.28
N ALA A 97 -74.23 -22.65 -67.11
CA ALA A 97 -73.67 -21.41 -67.65
C ALA A 97 -73.23 -20.39 -66.57
N PHE A 98 -73.86 -20.39 -65.40
CA PHE A 98 -73.44 -19.52 -64.31
C PHE A 98 -71.99 -19.76 -63.88
N THR A 99 -71.45 -20.98 -64.05
CA THR A 99 -70.09 -21.36 -63.62
C THR A 99 -68.98 -20.62 -64.36
N TYR A 100 -69.28 -20.03 -65.52
CA TYR A 100 -68.31 -19.22 -66.27
C TYR A 100 -67.78 -18.03 -65.48
N ILE A 101 -68.50 -17.57 -64.45
CA ILE A 101 -68.07 -16.49 -63.54
C ILE A 101 -66.93 -16.91 -62.58
N LEU A 102 -66.79 -18.20 -62.27
CA LEU A 102 -65.85 -18.68 -61.23
C LEU A 102 -64.39 -18.34 -61.49
N PRO A 103 -63.86 -18.48 -62.73
CA PRO A 103 -62.51 -18.04 -63.07
C PRO A 103 -62.31 -16.54 -62.84
N ILE A 104 -63.35 -15.72 -63.05
CA ILE A 104 -63.27 -14.27 -62.86
C ILE A 104 -63.29 -13.91 -61.39
N ILE A 105 -64.12 -14.58 -60.59
CA ILE A 105 -64.10 -14.41 -59.14
C ILE A 105 -62.68 -14.73 -58.61
N SER A 106 -62.07 -15.81 -59.10
CA SER A 106 -60.69 -16.18 -58.76
C SER A 106 -59.66 -15.12 -59.18
N LEU A 107 -59.91 -14.38 -60.26
CA LEU A 107 -59.05 -13.28 -60.72
C LEU A 107 -59.22 -12.00 -59.90
N ILE A 108 -60.44 -11.70 -59.46
CA ILE A 108 -60.70 -10.50 -58.67
C ILE A 108 -60.04 -10.60 -57.29
N VAL A 109 -59.94 -11.82 -56.73
CA VAL A 109 -59.21 -12.12 -55.48
C VAL A 109 -57.74 -11.64 -55.51
N ILE A 110 -57.09 -11.65 -56.67
CA ILE A 110 -55.69 -11.20 -56.82
C ILE A 110 -55.52 -9.73 -56.42
N PHE A 111 -56.57 -8.92 -56.58
CA PHE A 111 -56.53 -7.50 -56.24
C PHE A 111 -56.66 -7.21 -54.74
N LYS A 112 -56.97 -8.23 -53.92
CA LYS A 112 -57.10 -8.13 -52.45
C LYS A 112 -57.94 -6.93 -51.98
N ASP A 113 -59.02 -6.62 -52.70
CA ASP A 113 -59.90 -5.48 -52.41
C ASP A 113 -61.31 -5.98 -52.08
N GLU A 114 -61.62 -6.03 -50.77
CA GLU A 114 -62.88 -6.54 -50.24
C GLU A 114 -64.08 -5.74 -50.77
N LYS A 115 -64.00 -4.41 -50.77
CA LYS A 115 -65.09 -3.54 -51.23
C LYS A 115 -65.35 -3.75 -52.71
N PHE A 116 -64.29 -3.84 -53.51
CA PHE A 116 -64.41 -4.12 -54.94
C PHE A 116 -65.03 -5.49 -55.21
N MET A 117 -64.65 -6.52 -54.45
CA MET A 117 -65.26 -7.86 -54.55
C MET A 117 -66.76 -7.84 -54.22
N ILE A 118 -67.18 -7.11 -53.18
CA ILE A 118 -68.60 -6.96 -52.82
C ILE A 118 -69.37 -6.30 -53.95
N TYR A 119 -68.85 -5.22 -54.54
CA TYR A 119 -69.49 -4.57 -55.69
C TYR A 119 -69.64 -5.52 -56.88
N CYS A 120 -68.62 -6.33 -57.18
CA CYS A 120 -68.68 -7.34 -58.23
C CYS A 120 -69.71 -8.44 -57.91
N ALA A 121 -69.82 -8.86 -56.65
CA ALA A 121 -70.80 -9.85 -56.20
C ALA A 121 -72.23 -9.34 -56.43
N VAL A 122 -72.54 -8.12 -56.00
CA VAL A 122 -73.86 -7.50 -56.17
C VAL A 122 -74.21 -7.35 -57.66
N ALA A 123 -73.27 -6.83 -58.47
CA ALA A 123 -73.49 -6.66 -59.90
C ALA A 123 -73.77 -7.99 -60.61
N ASN A 124 -73.02 -9.05 -60.29
CA ASN A 124 -73.22 -10.36 -60.92
C ASN A 124 -74.49 -11.06 -60.43
N MET A 125 -74.90 -10.87 -59.17
CA MET A 125 -76.18 -11.37 -58.67
C MET A 125 -77.35 -10.68 -59.37
N LEU A 126 -77.27 -9.36 -59.61
CA LEU A 126 -78.28 -8.63 -60.38
C LEU A 126 -78.34 -9.10 -61.84
N SER A 127 -77.17 -9.32 -62.47
CA SER A 127 -77.08 -9.90 -63.82
C SER A 127 -77.72 -11.28 -63.91
N LEU A 128 -77.50 -12.13 -62.90
CA LEU A 128 -78.12 -13.46 -62.83
C LEU A 128 -79.64 -13.37 -62.65
N ILE A 129 -80.13 -12.52 -61.73
CA ILE A 129 -81.57 -12.30 -61.53
C ILE A 129 -82.23 -11.78 -62.81
N ALA A 130 -81.58 -10.84 -63.51
CA ALA A 130 -82.06 -10.32 -64.79
C ALA A 130 -82.12 -11.39 -65.88
N SER A 131 -81.12 -12.27 -65.94
CA SER A 131 -81.14 -13.41 -66.87
C SER A 131 -82.23 -14.43 -66.53
N ILE A 132 -82.45 -14.71 -65.24
CA ILE A 132 -83.52 -15.62 -64.80
C ILE A 132 -84.88 -15.04 -65.21
N ALA A 133 -85.09 -13.74 -64.99
CA ALA A 133 -86.30 -13.04 -65.44
C ALA A 133 -86.46 -13.13 -66.97
N PHE A 134 -85.39 -12.96 -67.74
CA PHE A 134 -85.42 -13.11 -69.20
C PHE A 134 -85.84 -14.53 -69.64
N HIS A 135 -85.29 -15.58 -69.02
CA HIS A 135 -85.65 -16.97 -69.32
C HIS A 135 -87.11 -17.31 -68.97
N ILE A 136 -87.63 -16.77 -67.87
CA ILE A 136 -89.02 -16.97 -67.44
C ILE A 136 -90.00 -16.21 -68.34
N PHE A 137 -89.78 -14.91 -68.57
CA PHE A 137 -90.74 -14.04 -69.25
C PHE A 137 -90.66 -14.07 -70.78
N VAL A 138 -89.48 -14.29 -71.36
CA VAL A 138 -89.27 -14.22 -72.83
C VAL A 138 -89.18 -15.61 -73.46
N LEU A 139 -88.45 -16.54 -72.83
CA LEU A 139 -88.26 -17.90 -73.34
C LEU A 139 -89.28 -18.91 -72.82
N GLY A 140 -90.17 -18.51 -71.90
CA GLY A 140 -91.27 -19.33 -71.39
C GLY A 140 -90.84 -20.51 -70.52
N GLN A 141 -89.62 -20.51 -69.98
CA GLN A 141 -89.07 -21.59 -69.15
C GLN A 141 -89.58 -21.47 -67.71
N ASN A 142 -90.69 -22.17 -67.39
CA ASN A 142 -91.33 -22.13 -66.07
C ASN A 142 -91.66 -23.53 -65.52
N THR A 143 -90.82 -24.53 -65.81
CA THR A 143 -90.98 -25.89 -65.30
C THR A 143 -90.48 -25.99 -63.85
N ALA A 144 -90.99 -26.95 -63.08
CA ALA A 144 -90.47 -27.25 -61.73
C ALA A 144 -88.96 -27.57 -61.70
N ILE A 145 -88.40 -28.08 -62.81
CA ILE A 145 -86.97 -28.33 -62.99
C ILE A 145 -86.20 -27.01 -63.13
N ASP A 146 -86.73 -26.04 -63.90
CA ASP A 146 -86.11 -24.73 -64.13
C ASP A 146 -86.03 -23.93 -62.82
N HIS A 147 -87.08 -23.99 -62.00
CA HIS A 147 -87.11 -23.33 -60.69
C HIS A 147 -86.02 -23.86 -59.74
N LYS A 148 -85.79 -25.18 -59.74
CA LYS A 148 -84.70 -25.80 -58.96
C LYS A 148 -83.32 -25.40 -59.49
N ASN A 149 -83.15 -25.31 -60.81
CA ASN A 149 -81.90 -24.88 -61.42
C ASN A 149 -81.58 -23.42 -61.07
N PHE A 150 -82.56 -22.51 -61.14
CA PHE A 150 -82.35 -21.11 -60.77
C PHE A 150 -82.02 -20.94 -59.28
N GLN A 151 -82.68 -21.69 -58.39
CA GLN A 151 -82.35 -21.71 -56.96
C GLN A 151 -80.90 -22.20 -56.72
N LEU A 152 -80.48 -23.26 -57.41
CA LEU A 152 -79.12 -23.80 -57.30
C LEU A 152 -78.08 -22.80 -57.79
N GLN A 153 -78.34 -22.10 -58.90
CA GLN A 153 -77.44 -21.08 -59.46
C GLN A 153 -77.20 -19.92 -58.48
N ILE A 154 -78.29 -19.38 -57.91
CA ILE A 154 -78.21 -18.30 -56.92
C ILE A 154 -77.46 -18.77 -55.67
N ALA A 155 -77.79 -19.96 -55.14
CA ALA A 155 -77.16 -20.50 -53.94
C ALA A 155 -75.66 -20.76 -54.14
N CYS A 156 -75.26 -21.38 -55.26
CA CYS A 156 -73.86 -21.64 -55.56
C CYS A 156 -73.06 -20.35 -55.76
N LEU A 157 -73.61 -19.38 -56.52
CA LEU A 157 -72.91 -18.12 -56.77
C LEU A 157 -72.73 -17.30 -55.49
N LEU A 158 -73.76 -17.23 -54.66
CA LEU A 158 -73.74 -16.54 -53.38
C LEU A 158 -72.74 -17.18 -52.42
N LEU A 159 -72.71 -18.51 -52.31
CA LEU A 159 -71.76 -19.23 -51.46
C LEU A 159 -70.32 -19.05 -51.94
N CYS A 160 -70.07 -19.08 -53.25
CA CYS A 160 -68.76 -18.79 -53.82
C CYS A 160 -68.29 -17.38 -53.43
N TYR A 161 -69.11 -16.34 -53.63
CA TYR A 161 -68.71 -14.98 -53.28
C TYR A 161 -68.46 -14.80 -51.79
N ILE A 162 -69.30 -15.37 -50.91
CA ILE A 162 -69.05 -15.34 -49.46
C ILE A 162 -67.70 -16.01 -49.13
N GLY A 163 -67.44 -17.21 -49.68
CA GLY A 163 -66.19 -17.93 -49.45
C GLY A 163 -64.95 -17.15 -49.92
N TYR A 164 -65.01 -16.53 -51.09
CA TYR A 164 -63.89 -15.73 -51.60
C TYR A 164 -63.70 -14.40 -50.86
N ILE A 165 -64.78 -13.72 -50.46
CA ILE A 165 -64.70 -12.49 -49.64
C ILE A 165 -64.08 -12.81 -48.27
N MET A 166 -64.53 -13.88 -47.61
CA MET A 166 -63.93 -14.33 -46.35
C MET A 166 -62.46 -14.72 -46.51
N SER A 167 -62.10 -15.40 -47.61
CA SER A 167 -60.71 -15.76 -47.89
C SER A 167 -59.82 -14.53 -48.08
N VAL A 168 -60.26 -13.52 -48.83
CA VAL A 168 -59.52 -12.26 -49.02
C VAL A 168 -59.35 -11.55 -47.68
N ARG A 169 -60.40 -11.48 -46.86
CA ARG A 169 -60.36 -10.83 -45.55
C ARG A 169 -59.35 -11.51 -44.61
N HIS A 170 -59.36 -12.84 -44.53
CA HIS A 170 -58.38 -13.60 -43.74
C HIS A 170 -56.94 -13.42 -44.25
N LEU A 171 -56.75 -13.40 -45.57
CA LEU A 171 -55.44 -13.13 -46.19
C LEU A 171 -54.92 -11.73 -45.84
N THR A 172 -55.77 -10.70 -45.86
CA THR A 172 -55.36 -9.34 -45.50
C THR A 172 -55.06 -9.17 -44.01
N GLU A 173 -55.85 -9.81 -43.14
CA GLU A 173 -55.62 -9.80 -41.69
C GLU A 173 -54.32 -10.55 -41.33
N SER A 174 -54.05 -11.70 -41.97
CA SER A 174 -52.83 -12.49 -41.75
C SER A 174 -51.55 -11.76 -42.19
N ASP A 175 -51.55 -11.09 -43.36
CA ASP A 175 -50.39 -10.33 -43.84
C ASP A 175 -50.07 -9.15 -42.91
N ALA A 176 -51.10 -8.48 -42.38
CA ALA A 176 -50.95 -7.39 -41.43
C ALA A 176 -50.32 -7.88 -40.11
N ALA A 177 -50.85 -8.97 -39.55
CA ALA A 177 -50.33 -9.57 -38.32
C ALA A 177 -48.87 -10.05 -38.47
N LEU A 178 -48.52 -10.69 -39.60
CA LEU A 178 -47.14 -11.10 -39.89
C LEU A 178 -46.18 -9.92 -39.99
N THR A 179 -46.61 -8.84 -40.65
CA THR A 179 -45.78 -7.64 -40.80
C THR A 179 -45.55 -6.94 -39.46
N GLU A 180 -46.59 -6.86 -38.61
CA GLU A 180 -46.49 -6.28 -37.28
C GLU A 180 -45.61 -7.13 -36.36
N SER A 181 -45.72 -8.46 -36.41
CA SER A 181 -44.83 -9.37 -35.67
C SER A 181 -43.37 -9.19 -36.05
N ILE A 182 -43.05 -9.16 -37.36
CA ILE A 182 -41.68 -8.95 -37.84
C ILE A 182 -41.12 -7.60 -37.37
N LYS A 183 -41.94 -6.54 -37.42
CA LYS A 183 -41.53 -5.22 -36.94
C LYS A 183 -41.27 -5.21 -35.43
N SER A 184 -42.12 -5.89 -34.66
CA SER A 184 -41.96 -6.04 -33.20
C SER A 184 -40.69 -6.83 -32.86
N ASP A 185 -40.46 -7.96 -33.53
CA ASP A 185 -39.27 -8.77 -33.34
C ASP A 185 -37.99 -8.01 -33.72
N LEU A 186 -38.00 -7.25 -34.82
CA LEU A 186 -36.88 -6.41 -35.21
C LEU A 186 -36.59 -5.32 -34.18
N ASN A 187 -37.62 -4.63 -33.68
CA ASN A 187 -37.46 -3.64 -32.61
C ASN A 187 -36.89 -4.27 -31.33
N ARG A 188 -37.33 -5.48 -30.98
CA ARG A 188 -36.78 -6.21 -29.83
C ARG A 188 -35.31 -6.55 -30.03
N VAL A 189 -34.92 -7.03 -31.22
CA VAL A 189 -33.51 -7.31 -31.56
C VAL A 189 -32.65 -6.05 -31.46
N VAL A 190 -33.09 -4.94 -32.05
CA VAL A 190 -32.35 -3.66 -31.97
C VAL A 190 -32.19 -3.21 -30.52
N THR A 191 -33.26 -3.27 -29.72
CA THR A 191 -33.22 -2.88 -28.31
C THR A 191 -32.25 -3.76 -27.51
N THR A 192 -32.26 -5.07 -27.75
CA THR A 192 -31.33 -6.00 -27.08
C THR A 192 -29.88 -5.74 -27.47
N VAL A 193 -29.60 -5.40 -28.73
CA VAL A 193 -28.23 -5.04 -29.16
C VAL A 193 -27.75 -3.77 -28.46
N GLU A 194 -28.61 -2.76 -28.31
CA GLU A 194 -28.26 -1.51 -27.62
C GLU A 194 -28.02 -1.73 -26.11
N GLN A 195 -28.81 -2.61 -25.48
CA GLN A 195 -28.60 -2.99 -24.08
C GLN A 195 -27.28 -3.75 -23.89
N VAL A 196 -26.96 -4.69 -24.78
CA VAL A 196 -25.69 -5.44 -24.74
C VAL A 196 -24.51 -4.49 -24.96
N LYS A 197 -24.64 -3.52 -25.88
CA LYS A 197 -23.63 -2.46 -26.08
C LYS A 197 -23.38 -1.66 -24.81
N THR A 198 -24.43 -1.16 -24.18
CA THR A 198 -24.32 -0.37 -22.94
C THR A 198 -23.70 -1.18 -21.81
N ALA A 199 -24.08 -2.45 -21.68
CA ALA A 199 -23.50 -3.37 -20.70
C ALA A 199 -22.00 -3.61 -20.95
N SER A 200 -21.59 -3.89 -22.18
CA SER A 200 -20.18 -4.08 -22.54
C SER A 200 -19.33 -2.85 -22.21
N ASN A 201 -19.85 -1.64 -22.42
CA ASN A 201 -19.14 -0.40 -22.09
C ASN A 201 -18.90 -0.26 -20.59
N THR A 202 -19.93 -0.56 -19.81
CA THR A 202 -19.88 -0.52 -18.35
C THR A 202 -18.90 -1.55 -17.81
N ILE A 203 -18.83 -2.74 -18.41
CA ILE A 203 -17.86 -3.76 -18.02
C ILE A 203 -16.44 -3.31 -18.40
N MET A 204 -16.24 -2.73 -19.59
CA MET A 204 -14.94 -2.15 -19.97
C MET A 204 -14.49 -1.03 -19.03
N ASP A 205 -15.43 -0.25 -18.47
CA ASP A 205 -15.15 0.76 -17.44
C ASP A 205 -14.67 0.09 -16.15
N GLY A 206 -15.40 -0.92 -15.70
CA GLY A 206 -15.04 -1.72 -14.53
C GLY A 206 -13.66 -2.37 -14.65
N ILE A 207 -13.33 -2.94 -15.81
CA ILE A 207 -12.01 -3.55 -16.07
C ILE A 207 -10.87 -2.58 -15.82
N THR A 208 -11.06 -1.31 -16.18
CA THR A 208 -10.05 -0.27 -16.00
C THR A 208 -9.75 -0.02 -14.53
N VAL A 209 -10.82 0.17 -13.75
CA VAL A 209 -10.70 0.38 -12.31
C VAL A 209 -10.02 -0.82 -11.66
N VAL A 210 -10.40 -2.04 -12.05
CA VAL A 210 -9.79 -3.27 -11.51
C VAL A 210 -8.32 -3.39 -11.92
N ARG A 211 -7.93 -2.97 -13.13
CA ARG A 211 -6.53 -2.99 -13.60
C ARG A 211 -5.66 -2.07 -12.76
N GLU A 212 -6.16 -0.87 -12.48
CA GLU A 212 -5.45 0.12 -11.68
C GLU A 212 -5.33 -0.33 -10.21
N LEU A 213 -6.42 -0.82 -9.62
CA LEU A 213 -6.41 -1.42 -8.28
C LEU A 213 -5.46 -2.62 -8.19
N ALA A 214 -5.40 -3.48 -9.20
CA ALA A 214 -4.47 -4.61 -9.23
C ALA A 214 -3.00 -4.12 -9.26
N SER A 215 -2.72 -3.05 -10.00
CA SER A 215 -1.39 -2.43 -10.05
C SER A 215 -1.02 -1.75 -8.72
N GLU A 216 -1.94 -1.00 -8.12
CA GLU A 216 -1.75 -0.35 -6.81
C GLU A 216 -1.51 -1.40 -5.72
N ASN A 217 -2.31 -2.46 -5.70
CA ASN A 217 -2.15 -3.56 -4.75
C ASN A 217 -0.83 -4.33 -4.94
N LYS A 218 -0.40 -4.53 -6.20
CA LYS A 218 0.91 -5.13 -6.49
C LYS A 218 2.03 -4.27 -5.91
N HIS A 219 1.99 -2.95 -6.15
CA HIS A 219 2.96 -2.03 -5.58
C HIS A 219 2.93 -2.02 -4.04
N GLY A 220 1.75 -1.99 -3.43
CA GLY A 220 1.61 -2.06 -1.97
C GLY A 220 2.21 -3.34 -1.40
N SER A 221 2.03 -4.47 -2.09
CA SER A 221 2.63 -5.74 -1.68
C SER A 221 4.15 -5.77 -1.84
N ASP A 222 4.72 -5.14 -2.87
CA ASP A 222 6.18 -5.00 -3.02
C ASP A 222 6.77 -4.20 -1.84
N VAL A 223 6.11 -3.09 -1.44
CA VAL A 223 6.52 -2.29 -0.28
C VAL A 223 6.48 -3.10 1.02
N VAL A 224 5.49 -3.98 1.18
CA VAL A 224 5.41 -4.88 2.35
C VAL A 224 6.58 -5.87 2.34
N VAL A 225 6.94 -6.45 1.20
CA VAL A 225 8.10 -7.36 1.07
C VAL A 225 9.40 -6.65 1.45
N ASP A 226 9.60 -5.42 0.96
CA ASP A 226 10.77 -4.62 1.33
C ASP A 226 10.81 -4.35 2.85
N GLY A 227 9.67 -4.01 3.44
CA GLY A 227 9.55 -3.85 4.89
C GLY A 227 9.81 -5.15 5.69
N MET A 228 9.45 -6.32 5.15
CA MET A 228 9.77 -7.61 5.76
C MET A 228 11.28 -7.87 5.75
N ASN A 229 11.99 -7.54 4.66
CA ASN A 229 13.44 -7.69 4.60
C ASN A 229 14.15 -6.81 5.64
N GLU A 230 13.69 -5.57 5.82
CA GLU A 230 14.20 -4.68 6.87
C GLU A 230 13.94 -5.25 8.27
N LEU A 231 12.73 -5.76 8.51
CA LEU A 231 12.37 -6.41 9.78
C LEU A 231 13.24 -7.65 10.06
N THR A 232 13.53 -8.47 9.06
CA THR A 232 14.46 -9.61 9.20
C THR A 232 15.83 -9.14 9.69
N GLY A 233 16.40 -8.12 9.04
CA GLY A 233 17.70 -7.57 9.45
C GLY A 233 17.69 -7.00 10.87
N ASN A 234 16.62 -6.28 11.24
CA ASN A 234 16.45 -5.76 12.60
C ASN A 234 16.30 -6.90 13.63
N ASN A 235 15.61 -7.98 13.28
CA ASN A 235 15.41 -9.12 14.18
C ASN A 235 16.71 -9.92 14.39
N GLU A 236 17.53 -10.08 13.35
CA GLU A 236 18.88 -10.66 13.47
C GLU A 236 19.78 -9.84 14.40
N GLN A 237 19.75 -8.51 14.29
CA GLN A 237 20.48 -7.63 15.20
C GLN A 237 19.98 -7.76 16.65
N LEU A 238 18.66 -7.81 16.84
CA LEU A 238 18.06 -8.00 18.16
C LEU A 238 18.46 -9.34 18.79
N GLN A 239 18.51 -10.41 17.99
CA GLN A 239 18.99 -11.72 18.42
C GLN A 239 20.46 -11.66 18.88
N SER A 240 21.32 -11.01 18.10
CA SER A 240 22.74 -10.84 18.45
C SER A 240 22.92 -10.03 19.75
N HIS A 241 22.18 -8.94 19.91
CA HIS A 241 22.20 -8.14 21.15
C HIS A 241 21.67 -8.89 22.37
N THR A 242 20.64 -9.72 22.18
CA THR A 242 20.11 -10.58 23.25
C THR A 242 21.16 -11.60 23.69
N ALA A 243 21.83 -12.27 22.75
CA ALA A 243 22.91 -13.20 23.04
C ALA A 243 24.08 -12.54 23.78
N SER A 244 24.50 -11.35 23.33
CA SER A 244 25.56 -10.57 24.00
C SER A 244 25.15 -10.12 25.42
N SER A 245 23.88 -9.78 25.62
CA SER A 245 23.35 -9.43 26.94
C SER A 245 23.33 -10.65 27.88
N GLN A 246 23.00 -11.83 27.36
CA GLN A 246 23.07 -13.09 28.11
C GLN A 246 24.50 -13.39 28.60
N GLU A 247 25.49 -13.21 27.73
CA GLU A 247 26.91 -13.37 28.08
C GLU A 247 27.31 -12.37 29.19
N MET A 248 26.91 -11.11 29.05
CA MET A 248 27.16 -10.08 30.07
C MET A 248 26.54 -10.44 31.43
N THR A 249 25.32 -10.99 31.47
CA THR A 249 24.71 -11.44 32.73
C THR A 249 25.48 -12.60 33.37
N THR A 250 26.10 -13.47 32.56
CA THR A 250 26.95 -14.57 33.05
C THR A 250 28.24 -14.02 33.67
N ASP A 251 28.86 -13.02 33.04
CA ASP A 251 30.03 -12.33 33.56
C ASP A 251 29.72 -11.60 34.88
N ILE A 252 28.54 -10.96 34.98
CA ILE A 252 28.09 -10.32 36.21
C ILE A 252 27.94 -11.36 37.33
N SER A 253 27.35 -12.52 37.07
CA SER A 253 27.24 -13.59 38.08
C SER A 253 28.62 -14.05 38.59
N ALA A 254 29.58 -14.26 37.69
CA ALA A 254 30.95 -14.61 38.08
C ALA A 254 31.62 -13.50 38.91
N GLN A 255 31.35 -12.23 38.59
CA GLN A 255 31.88 -11.10 39.34
C GLN A 255 31.27 -10.99 40.73
N VAL A 256 29.97 -11.27 40.89
CA VAL A 256 29.30 -11.33 42.20
C VAL A 256 29.94 -12.40 43.09
N GLU A 257 30.20 -13.60 42.56
CA GLU A 257 30.89 -14.66 43.29
C GLU A 257 32.30 -14.25 43.75
N ASN A 258 33.06 -13.59 42.87
CA ASN A 258 34.39 -13.08 43.20
C ASN A 258 34.33 -12.03 44.33
N VAL A 259 33.37 -11.10 44.27
CA VAL A 259 33.20 -10.09 45.33
C VAL A 259 32.77 -10.74 46.64
N ALA A 260 31.89 -11.75 46.63
CA ALA A 260 31.51 -12.50 47.82
C ALA A 260 32.72 -13.18 48.47
N ALA A 261 33.64 -13.74 47.69
CA ALA A 261 34.90 -14.28 48.20
C ALA A 261 35.78 -13.19 48.84
N MET A 262 35.87 -12.01 48.23
CA MET A 262 36.60 -10.87 48.78
C MET A 262 35.99 -10.35 50.10
N ILE A 263 34.66 -10.30 50.20
CA ILE A 263 33.94 -9.94 51.43
C ILE A 263 34.34 -10.89 52.57
N ASN A 264 34.32 -12.20 52.32
CA ASN A 264 34.73 -13.20 53.31
C ASN A 264 36.19 -12.99 53.78
N ALA A 265 37.10 -12.69 52.84
CA ALA A 265 38.49 -12.37 53.17
C ALA A 265 38.60 -11.08 54.01
N MET A 266 37.83 -10.04 53.69
CA MET A 266 37.80 -8.78 54.46
C MET A 266 37.25 -9.00 55.87
N VAL A 267 36.20 -9.81 56.05
CA VAL A 267 35.66 -10.16 57.38
C VAL A 267 36.74 -10.83 58.22
N SER A 268 37.47 -11.79 57.65
CA SER A 268 38.56 -12.49 58.33
C SER A 268 39.68 -11.53 58.76
N LEU A 269 40.17 -10.68 57.85
CA LEU A 269 41.21 -9.68 58.15
C LEU A 269 40.78 -8.67 59.21
N THR A 270 39.53 -8.20 59.14
CA THR A 270 38.98 -7.24 60.13
C THR A 270 38.88 -7.88 61.51
N THR A 271 38.48 -9.15 61.56
CA THR A 271 38.40 -9.91 62.83
C THR A 271 39.78 -10.11 63.44
N GLU A 272 40.78 -10.50 62.64
CA GLU A 272 42.15 -10.68 63.14
C GLU A 272 42.77 -9.33 63.56
N SER A 273 42.49 -8.24 62.85
CA SER A 273 42.89 -6.89 63.25
C SER A 273 42.31 -6.49 64.61
N GLY A 274 41.02 -6.76 64.84
CA GLY A 274 40.38 -6.54 66.14
C GLY A 274 41.01 -7.37 67.27
N LYS A 275 41.38 -8.62 66.99
CA LYS A 275 42.11 -9.48 67.94
C LYS A 275 43.51 -8.95 68.25
N HIS A 276 44.27 -8.53 67.24
CA HIS A 276 45.59 -7.90 67.42
C HIS A 276 45.51 -6.61 68.23
N ALA A 277 44.51 -5.76 67.98
CA ALA A 277 44.28 -4.55 68.76
C ALA A 277 43.98 -4.88 70.23
N LYS A 278 43.15 -5.90 70.50
CA LYS A 278 42.87 -6.35 71.86
C LYS A 278 44.13 -6.83 72.60
N VAL A 279 44.93 -7.70 71.97
CA VAL A 279 46.20 -8.18 72.55
C VAL A 279 47.15 -7.01 72.81
N SER A 280 47.28 -6.08 71.85
CA SER A 280 48.12 -4.89 72.02
C SER A 280 47.65 -4.02 73.19
N SER A 281 46.34 -3.92 73.42
CA SER A 281 45.80 -3.19 74.57
C SER A 281 46.16 -3.85 75.90
N GLU A 282 46.06 -5.18 75.99
CA GLU A 282 46.45 -5.96 77.17
C GLU A 282 47.96 -5.83 77.45
N ASP A 283 48.80 -5.89 76.41
CA ASP A 283 50.25 -5.70 76.52
C ASP A 283 50.63 -4.28 76.99
N LEU A 284 49.92 -3.25 76.50
CA LEU A 284 50.13 -1.86 76.93
C LEU A 284 49.74 -1.62 78.38
N GLU A 285 48.68 -2.27 78.87
CA GLU A 285 48.30 -2.24 80.28
C GLU A 285 49.38 -2.89 81.16
N GLY A 286 49.94 -4.02 80.72
CA GLY A 286 51.08 -4.66 81.38
C GLY A 286 52.34 -3.78 81.40
N LEU A 287 52.63 -3.08 80.31
CA LEU A 287 53.73 -2.11 80.22
C LEU A 287 53.53 -0.91 81.16
N ALA A 288 52.31 -0.36 81.23
CA ALA A 288 51.99 0.74 82.15
C ALA A 288 52.21 0.32 83.61
N GLN A 289 51.76 -0.89 83.98
CA GLN A 289 51.96 -1.44 85.32
C GLN A 289 53.44 -1.67 85.63
N THR A 290 54.21 -2.14 84.66
CA THR A 290 55.67 -2.33 84.79
C THR A 290 56.38 -0.99 84.99
N ALA A 291 56.06 0.03 84.18
CA ALA A 291 56.62 1.38 84.30
C ALA A 291 56.29 2.00 85.67
N LYS A 292 55.07 1.80 86.17
CA LYS A 292 54.68 2.24 87.52
C LYS A 292 55.54 1.58 88.59
N THR A 293 55.75 0.27 88.50
CA THR A 293 56.57 -0.49 89.45
C THR A 293 58.03 -0.02 89.40
N MET A 294 58.57 0.28 88.21
CA MET A 294 59.91 0.86 88.07
C MET A 294 60.02 2.24 88.71
N SER A 295 58.96 3.07 88.61
CA SER A 295 58.91 4.38 89.25
C SER A 295 58.95 4.27 90.77
N GLU A 296 58.16 3.36 91.34
CA GLU A 296 58.11 3.10 92.79
C GLU A 296 59.48 2.64 93.30
N LEU A 297 60.11 1.66 92.61
CA LEU A 297 61.45 1.17 92.96
C LEU A 297 62.52 2.26 92.84
N SER A 298 62.45 3.10 91.80
CA SER A 298 63.42 4.19 91.61
C SER A 298 63.31 5.24 92.72
N THR A 299 62.08 5.54 93.17
CA THR A 299 61.82 6.44 94.31
C THR A 299 62.35 5.85 95.62
N GLU A 300 62.22 4.54 95.81
CA GLU A 300 62.79 3.85 96.97
C GLU A 300 64.34 3.95 96.97
N VAL A 301 64.97 3.73 95.81
CA VAL A 301 66.43 3.88 95.65
C VAL A 301 66.88 5.32 95.94
N GLU A 302 66.15 6.33 95.47
CA GLU A 302 66.42 7.74 95.77
C GLU A 302 66.36 8.02 97.29
N SER A 303 65.37 7.47 97.99
CA SER A 303 65.24 7.57 99.46
C SER A 303 66.42 6.91 100.18
N ILE A 304 66.84 5.73 99.72
CA ILE A 304 68.02 5.03 100.26
C ILE A 304 69.29 5.86 100.05
N LEU A 305 69.48 6.43 98.84
CA LEU A 305 70.64 7.28 98.53
C LEU A 305 70.66 8.56 99.37
N THR A 306 69.50 9.15 99.65
CA THR A 306 69.38 10.33 100.52
C THR A 306 69.80 9.98 101.95
N THR A 307 69.34 8.83 102.46
CA THR A 307 69.72 8.33 103.78
C THR A 307 71.22 8.03 103.84
N PHE A 308 71.75 7.35 102.81
CA PHE A 308 73.17 7.06 102.65
C PHE A 308 74.02 8.33 102.68
N LYS A 309 73.62 9.38 101.94
CA LYS A 309 74.33 10.66 101.92
C LYS A 309 74.40 11.30 103.32
N ASN A 310 73.30 11.28 104.07
CA ASN A 310 73.24 11.83 105.43
C ASN A 310 74.18 11.06 106.39
N GLU A 311 74.21 9.73 106.31
CA GLU A 311 75.14 8.89 107.08
C GLU A 311 76.60 9.20 106.72
N PHE A 312 76.92 9.37 105.43
CA PHE A 312 78.26 9.73 104.96
C PHE A 312 78.72 11.09 105.47
N GLU A 313 77.86 12.11 105.45
CA GLU A 313 78.18 13.43 106.02
C GLU A 313 78.47 13.35 107.52
N MET A 314 77.71 12.54 108.26
CA MET A 314 77.96 12.29 109.67
C MET A 314 79.35 11.67 109.89
N VAL A 315 79.69 10.60 109.16
CA VAL A 315 81.00 9.93 109.26
C VAL A 315 82.14 10.88 108.86
N LYS A 316 81.93 11.75 107.86
CA LYS A 316 82.90 12.77 107.44
C LYS A 316 83.16 13.80 108.54
N ASN A 317 82.12 14.27 109.22
CA ASN A 317 82.25 15.20 110.35
C ASN A 317 82.97 14.56 111.54
N GLU A 318 82.64 13.30 111.87
CA GLU A 318 83.34 12.56 112.93
C GLU A 318 84.82 12.33 112.57
N THR A 319 85.12 11.94 111.33
CA THR A 319 86.51 11.78 110.85
C THR A 319 87.30 13.09 110.93
N GLY A 320 86.69 14.22 110.56
CA GLY A 320 87.29 15.55 110.73
C GLY A 320 87.55 15.90 112.21
N THR A 321 86.66 15.47 113.11
CA THR A 321 86.85 15.61 114.55
C THR A 321 88.02 14.77 115.04
N ILE A 322 88.18 13.54 114.55
CA ILE A 322 89.34 12.66 114.86
C ILE A 322 90.66 13.28 114.37
N ASP A 323 90.69 13.85 113.15
CA ASP A 323 91.89 14.55 112.64
C ASP A 323 92.26 15.74 113.55
N ASN A 324 91.26 16.52 114.00
CA ASN A 324 91.45 17.62 114.94
C ASN A 324 91.99 17.13 116.30
N ILE A 325 91.43 16.06 116.87
CA ILE A 325 91.91 15.45 118.12
C ILE A 325 93.33 14.94 117.97
N SER A 326 93.63 14.27 116.86
CA SER A 326 94.97 13.77 116.55
C SER A 326 95.98 14.91 116.42
N ASN A 327 95.62 16.01 115.75
CA ASN A 327 96.48 17.20 115.66
C ASN A 327 96.76 17.83 117.03
N GLN A 328 95.75 17.94 117.88
CA GLN A 328 95.91 18.41 119.26
C GLN A 328 96.79 17.46 120.08
N THR A 329 96.59 16.15 119.93
CA THR A 329 97.37 15.11 120.64
C THR A 329 98.83 15.11 120.18
N ASN A 330 99.10 15.29 118.89
CA ASN A 330 100.43 15.43 118.34
C ASN A 330 101.15 16.69 118.87
N LEU A 331 100.44 17.82 118.99
CA LEU A 331 100.98 19.05 119.59
C LEU A 331 101.25 18.90 121.09
N LEU A 332 100.34 18.25 121.83
CA LEU A 332 100.52 17.94 123.25
C LEU A 332 101.72 17.00 123.46
N ALA A 333 101.85 15.97 122.63
CA ALA A 333 102.96 15.02 122.64
C ALA A 333 104.29 15.69 122.29
N LEU A 334 104.30 16.61 121.31
CA LEU A 334 105.47 17.41 120.97
C LEU A 334 105.90 18.29 122.16
N ASN A 335 104.96 18.98 122.80
CA ASN A 335 105.23 19.79 123.99
C ASN A 335 105.77 18.91 125.14
N ALA A 336 105.20 17.73 125.35
CA ALA A 336 105.67 16.78 126.36
C ALA A 336 107.07 16.22 126.03
N SER A 337 107.38 15.90 124.76
CA SER A 337 108.71 15.47 124.32
C SER A 337 109.76 16.57 124.53
N ILE A 338 109.40 17.84 124.25
CA ILE A 338 110.28 19.00 124.50
C ILE A 338 110.56 19.14 126.01
N GLU A 339 109.54 19.05 126.87
CA GLU A 339 109.72 19.21 128.32
C GLU A 339 110.47 18.01 128.94
N ALA A 340 110.25 16.80 128.43
CA ALA A 340 111.00 15.61 128.82
C ALA A 340 112.49 15.69 128.42
N ALA A 341 112.82 16.26 127.24
CA ALA A 341 114.19 16.55 126.85
C ALA A 341 114.83 17.61 127.75
N ARG A 342 114.04 18.58 128.23
CA ARG A 342 114.46 19.66 129.15
C ARG A 342 114.81 19.16 130.55
N ALA A 343 114.15 18.10 131.03
CA ALA A 343 114.40 17.46 132.32
C ALA A 343 115.65 16.53 132.36
N GLY A 344 116.36 16.37 131.24
CA GLY A 344 117.63 15.61 131.18
C GLY A 344 117.49 14.12 131.51
N GLU A 345 118.39 13.57 132.33
CA GLU A 345 118.41 12.13 132.71
C GLU A 345 117.10 11.66 133.38
N ALA A 346 116.44 12.52 134.17
CA ALA A 346 115.18 12.19 134.86
C ALA A 346 113.97 12.11 133.91
N GLY A 347 114.05 12.70 132.71
CA GLY A 347 112.97 12.76 131.72
C GLY A 347 112.98 11.65 130.67
N LYS A 348 114.02 10.79 130.62
CA LYS A 348 114.18 9.78 129.56
C LYS A 348 112.97 8.86 129.36
N GLY A 349 112.35 8.39 130.45
CA GLY A 349 111.15 7.54 130.35
C GLY A 349 109.93 8.28 129.78
N PHE A 350 109.75 9.54 130.17
CA PHE A 350 108.68 10.40 129.65
C PHE A 350 108.90 10.78 128.18
N ALA A 351 110.15 11.00 127.76
CA ALA A 351 110.48 11.30 126.37
C ALA A 351 110.11 10.14 125.42
N VAL A 352 110.34 8.89 125.84
CA VAL A 352 109.94 7.69 125.06
C VAL A 352 108.43 7.62 124.93
N VAL A 353 107.67 7.84 126.02
CA VAL A 353 106.20 7.80 125.98
C VAL A 353 105.65 8.94 125.11
N ALA A 354 106.18 10.16 125.24
CA ALA A 354 105.75 11.30 124.43
C ALA A 354 106.03 11.10 122.93
N GLU A 355 107.17 10.52 122.56
CA GLU A 355 107.46 10.18 121.15
C GLU A 355 106.57 9.05 120.61
N GLN A 356 106.21 8.08 121.45
CA GLN A 356 105.22 7.04 121.08
C GLN A 356 103.83 7.66 120.86
N ILE A 357 103.37 8.56 121.74
CA ILE A 357 102.08 9.27 121.55
C ILE A 357 102.11 10.15 120.29
N ARG A 358 103.24 10.82 120.00
CA ARG A 358 103.43 11.62 118.78
C ARG A 358 103.33 10.76 117.52
N THR A 359 103.97 9.59 117.54
CA THR A 359 103.90 8.60 116.45
C THR A 359 102.47 8.10 116.26
N LEU A 360 101.79 7.68 117.33
CA LEU A 360 100.40 7.21 117.30
C LEU A 360 99.42 8.28 116.78
N SER A 361 99.63 9.54 117.18
CA SER A 361 98.84 10.67 116.68
C SER A 361 99.10 10.87 115.19
N THR A 362 100.36 10.87 114.75
CA THR A 362 100.71 10.99 113.32
C THR A 362 100.09 9.85 112.49
N GLU A 363 100.12 8.61 112.98
CA GLU A 363 99.44 7.47 112.35
C GLU A 363 97.92 7.66 112.31
N THR A 364 97.30 8.09 113.40
CA THR A 364 95.86 8.40 113.48
C THR A 364 95.47 9.50 112.48
N ARG A 365 96.32 10.52 112.30
CA ARG A 365 96.13 11.59 111.33
C ARG A 365 96.18 11.05 109.90
N ASN A 366 97.20 10.24 109.59
CA ASN A 366 97.34 9.61 108.28
C ASN A 366 96.14 8.70 107.97
N SER A 367 95.68 7.88 108.93
CA SER A 367 94.48 7.06 108.77
C SER A 367 93.21 7.90 108.58
N SER A 368 93.05 8.99 109.34
CA SER A 368 91.91 9.92 109.17
C SER A 368 91.93 10.59 107.79
N GLY A 369 93.11 10.94 107.28
CA GLY A 369 93.30 11.44 105.92
C GLY A 369 92.88 10.42 104.85
N GLN A 370 93.28 9.15 105.01
CA GLN A 370 92.86 8.07 104.11
C GLN A 370 91.35 7.83 104.14
N ILE A 371 90.73 7.89 105.33
CA ILE A 371 89.27 7.80 105.48
C ILE A 371 88.59 8.99 104.79
N SER A 372 89.07 10.22 105.01
CA SER A 372 88.51 11.42 104.36
C SER A 372 88.59 11.36 102.83
N GLU A 373 89.68 10.82 102.29
CA GLU A 373 89.82 10.61 100.84
C GLU A 373 88.82 9.56 100.32
N ALA A 374 88.64 8.45 101.06
CA ALA A 374 87.65 7.43 100.73
C ALA A 374 86.20 7.98 100.79
N LEU A 375 85.87 8.78 101.81
CA LEU A 375 84.58 9.44 101.93
C LEU A 375 84.34 10.44 100.80
N SER A 376 85.36 11.16 100.34
CA SER A 376 85.24 12.09 99.20
C SER A 376 84.97 11.36 97.89
N ARG A 377 85.60 10.20 97.67
CA ARG A 377 85.27 9.34 96.51
C ARG A 377 83.85 8.78 96.59
N LEU A 378 83.38 8.42 97.78
CA LEU A 378 82.04 7.89 97.98
C LEU A 378 80.96 8.98 97.79
N ASP A 379 81.24 10.22 98.15
CA ASP A 379 80.39 11.39 97.85
C ASP A 379 80.26 11.62 96.33
N GLU A 380 81.37 11.55 95.58
CA GLU A 380 81.33 11.65 94.11
C GLU A 380 80.52 10.51 93.47
N ILE A 381 80.69 9.28 93.95
CA ILE A 381 79.93 8.11 93.47
C ILE A 381 78.43 8.27 93.81
N SER A 382 78.10 8.75 95.01
CA SER A 382 76.72 9.02 95.42
C SER A 382 76.07 10.07 94.52
N GLY A 383 76.77 11.18 94.22
CA GLY A 383 76.27 12.20 93.29
C GLY A 383 76.00 11.67 91.88
N LYS A 384 76.86 10.78 91.37
CA LYS A 384 76.63 10.08 90.08
C LYS A 384 75.42 9.14 90.15
N MET A 385 75.22 8.44 91.26
CA MET A 385 74.04 7.59 91.46
C MET A 385 72.75 8.41 91.48
N THR A 386 72.73 9.55 92.19
CA THR A 386 71.58 10.47 92.19
C THR A 386 71.27 10.99 90.78
N SER A 387 72.28 11.45 90.04
CA SER A 387 72.05 11.89 88.65
C SER A 387 71.49 10.77 87.76
N SER A 388 71.92 9.51 87.99
CA SER A 388 71.43 8.35 87.23
C SER A 388 69.99 7.98 87.59
N ILE A 389 69.59 8.13 88.86
CA ILE A 389 68.21 7.84 89.28
C ILE A 389 67.23 8.90 88.77
N GLU A 390 67.64 10.18 88.77
CA GLU A 390 66.86 11.28 88.18
C GLU A 390 66.61 11.05 86.67
N GLU A 391 67.65 10.66 85.92
CA GLU A 391 67.50 10.33 84.50
C GLU A 391 66.61 9.09 84.29
N THR A 392 66.73 8.09 85.17
CA THR A 392 65.87 6.89 85.13
C THR A 392 64.40 7.25 85.32
N LEU A 393 64.08 8.09 86.31
CA LEU A 393 62.72 8.58 86.55
C LEU A 393 62.19 9.38 85.34
N ARG A 394 63.02 10.23 84.73
CA ARG A 394 62.67 10.97 83.52
C ARG A 394 62.31 10.04 82.35
N LEU A 395 63.11 8.98 82.15
CA LEU A 395 62.87 7.98 81.09
C LEU A 395 61.62 7.14 81.36
N ILE A 396 61.33 6.80 82.62
CA ILE A 396 60.08 6.11 83.00
C ILE A 396 58.87 6.99 82.67
N GLN A 397 58.91 8.28 82.97
CA GLN A 397 57.82 9.20 82.68
C GLN A 397 57.58 9.35 81.17
N LEU A 398 58.65 9.47 80.38
CA LEU A 398 58.57 9.47 78.92
C LEU A 398 57.98 8.14 78.38
N THR A 399 58.35 7.02 78.99
CA THR A 399 57.81 5.69 78.62
C THR A 399 56.31 5.62 78.89
N LEU A 400 55.85 6.13 80.05
CA LEU A 400 54.43 6.16 80.39
C LEU A 400 53.62 7.01 79.39
N GLU A 401 54.14 8.19 79.00
CA GLU A 401 53.51 9.05 77.99
C GLU A 401 53.39 8.33 76.64
N LYS A 402 54.44 7.61 76.22
CA LYS A 402 54.42 6.83 74.97
C LYS A 402 53.47 5.63 75.02
N VAL A 403 53.35 4.97 76.17
CA VAL A 403 52.38 3.88 76.38
C VAL A 403 50.96 4.43 76.25
N MET A 404 50.64 5.57 76.87
CA MET A 404 49.32 6.21 76.74
C MET A 404 49.00 6.58 75.29
N GLN A 405 49.93 7.25 74.60
CA GLN A 405 49.75 7.62 73.19
C GLN A 405 49.53 6.39 72.30
N THR A 406 50.24 5.30 72.56
CA THR A 406 50.06 4.04 71.82
C THR A 406 48.71 3.40 72.13
N GLY A 407 48.25 3.48 73.38
CA GLY A 407 46.93 3.02 73.80
C GLY A 407 45.79 3.72 73.06
N GLU A 408 45.86 5.05 72.93
CA GLU A 408 44.88 5.82 72.15
C GLU A 408 44.83 5.39 70.68
N ASN A 409 45.99 5.10 70.08
CA ASN A 409 46.07 4.61 68.70
C ASN A 409 45.45 3.20 68.57
N VAL A 410 45.68 2.30 69.53
CA VAL A 410 45.07 0.96 69.55
C VAL A 410 43.56 1.03 69.72
N GLU A 411 43.05 1.94 70.56
CA GLU A 411 41.61 2.18 70.68
C GLU A 411 41.01 2.68 69.36
N LYS A 412 41.72 3.58 68.66
CA LYS A 412 41.31 4.06 67.36
C LYS A 412 41.27 2.94 66.30
N ILE A 413 42.29 2.06 66.26
CA ILE A 413 42.30 0.88 65.39
C ILE A 413 41.07 0.00 65.68
N THR A 414 40.72 -0.21 66.96
CA THR A 414 39.53 -0.99 67.33
C THR A 414 38.25 -0.36 66.80
N LYS A 415 38.09 0.96 66.91
CA LYS A 415 36.94 1.70 66.36
C LYS A 415 36.89 1.61 64.84
N ASP A 416 38.03 1.78 64.16
CA ASP A 416 38.13 1.71 62.71
C ASP A 416 37.80 0.29 62.20
N SER A 417 38.28 -0.77 62.86
CA SER A 417 37.94 -2.16 62.55
C SER A 417 36.44 -2.45 62.71
N ASN A 418 35.80 -1.94 63.75
CA ASN A 418 34.35 -2.08 63.91
C ASN A 418 33.56 -1.38 62.79
N LYS A 419 34.00 -0.17 62.39
CA LYS A 419 33.39 0.57 61.30
C LYS A 419 33.61 -0.11 59.94
N LEU A 420 34.79 -0.68 59.73
CA LEU A 420 35.06 -1.50 58.54
C LEU A 420 34.14 -2.71 58.49
N GLY A 421 33.91 -3.37 59.63
CA GLY A 421 32.94 -4.45 59.77
C GLY A 421 31.51 -4.06 59.37
N SER A 422 31.05 -2.84 59.71
CA SER A 422 29.73 -2.37 59.25
C SER A 422 29.70 -2.10 57.74
N HIS A 423 30.74 -1.48 57.18
CA HIS A 423 30.80 -1.22 55.73
C HIS A 423 30.88 -2.50 54.90
N ILE A 424 31.55 -3.54 55.41
CA ILE A 424 31.57 -4.85 54.75
C ILE A 424 30.16 -5.44 54.65
N ARG A 425 29.31 -5.29 55.69
CA ARG A 425 27.91 -5.74 55.63
C ARG A 425 27.05 -4.94 54.66
N GLU A 426 27.29 -3.64 54.56
CA GLU A 426 26.62 -2.78 53.58
C GLU A 426 26.97 -3.24 52.14
N ILE A 427 28.24 -3.54 51.88
CA ILE A 427 28.70 -4.08 50.59
C ILE A 427 28.07 -5.45 50.31
N ASP A 428 28.00 -6.33 51.30
CA ASP A 428 27.37 -7.65 51.18
C ASP A 428 25.88 -7.54 50.79
N THR A 429 25.15 -6.64 51.46
CA THR A 429 23.74 -6.38 51.14
C THR A 429 23.58 -5.84 49.72
N ALA A 430 24.41 -4.87 49.32
CA ALA A 430 24.38 -4.32 47.96
C ALA A 430 24.70 -5.39 46.89
N MET A 431 25.61 -6.33 47.19
CA MET A 431 25.93 -7.43 46.27
C MET A 431 24.79 -8.43 46.13
N GLN A 432 24.04 -8.73 47.20
CA GLN A 432 22.83 -9.54 47.12
C GLN A 432 21.73 -8.87 46.25
N GLU A 433 21.62 -7.54 46.32
CA GLU A 433 20.70 -6.79 45.44
C GLU A 433 21.15 -6.86 43.97
N VAL A 434 22.46 -6.75 43.70
CA VAL A 434 23.02 -6.92 42.35
C VAL A 434 22.75 -8.32 41.82
N GLU A 435 22.94 -9.36 42.64
CA GLU A 435 22.64 -10.75 42.28
C GLU A 435 21.17 -10.93 41.90
N ALA A 436 20.25 -10.45 42.74
CA ALA A 436 18.82 -10.52 42.48
C ALA A 436 18.41 -9.76 41.20
N SER A 437 18.97 -8.57 40.99
CA SER A 437 18.74 -7.79 39.76
C SER A 437 19.30 -8.49 38.53
N ASN A 438 20.45 -9.15 38.64
CA ASN A 438 21.04 -9.91 37.54
C ASN A 438 20.20 -11.13 37.18
N GLN A 439 19.64 -11.83 38.17
CA GLN A 439 18.70 -12.93 37.92
C GLN A 439 17.45 -12.46 37.18
N GLN A 440 16.90 -11.30 37.55
CA GLN A 440 15.79 -10.70 36.80
C GLN A 440 16.16 -10.33 35.37
N LEU A 441 17.40 -9.88 35.12
CA LEU A 441 17.89 -9.64 33.77
C LEU A 441 17.96 -10.93 32.95
N VAL A 442 18.45 -12.02 33.53
CA VAL A 442 18.48 -13.34 32.89
C VAL A 442 17.07 -13.77 32.47
N ASP A 443 16.09 -13.71 33.38
CA ASP A 443 14.70 -14.06 33.09
C ASP A 443 14.08 -13.16 32.01
N ASN A 444 14.46 -11.88 31.98
CA ASN A 444 14.01 -10.94 30.95
C ASN A 444 14.65 -11.25 29.59
N MET A 445 15.91 -11.64 29.55
CA MET A 445 16.59 -12.01 28.29
C MET A 445 16.00 -13.29 27.70
N GLU A 446 15.59 -14.26 28.53
CA GLU A 446 14.87 -15.46 28.08
C GLU A 446 13.55 -15.08 27.39
N LYS A 447 12.75 -14.20 28.00
CA LYS A 447 11.51 -13.69 27.38
C LYS A 447 11.76 -12.91 26.09
N VAL A 448 12.83 -12.12 26.02
CA VAL A 448 13.21 -11.41 24.79
C VAL A 448 13.58 -12.42 23.70
N SER A 449 14.29 -13.49 24.03
CA SER A 449 14.60 -14.58 23.10
C SER A 449 13.33 -15.22 22.53
N ASP A 450 12.34 -15.54 23.37
CA ASP A 450 11.04 -16.09 22.93
C ASP A 450 10.30 -15.12 21.98
N ILE A 451 10.35 -13.82 22.27
CA ILE A 451 9.76 -12.77 21.42
C ILE A 451 10.46 -12.72 20.07
N VAL A 452 11.79 -12.77 20.06
CA VAL A 452 12.61 -12.77 18.82
C VAL A 452 12.27 -13.98 17.94
N GLU A 453 12.12 -15.17 18.53
CA GLU A 453 11.72 -16.39 17.80
C GLU A 453 10.31 -16.27 17.22
N THR A 454 9.38 -15.72 18.01
CA THR A 454 8.01 -15.45 17.55
C THR A 454 8.00 -14.42 16.41
N MET A 455 8.81 -13.37 16.51
CA MET A 455 8.97 -12.36 15.47
C MET A 455 9.49 -12.98 14.18
N THR A 456 10.51 -13.84 14.23
CA THR A 456 11.02 -14.57 13.05
C THR A 456 9.89 -15.33 12.36
N SER A 457 9.12 -16.10 13.14
CA SER A 457 7.99 -16.87 12.61
C SER A 457 6.91 -15.99 11.96
N CYS A 458 6.61 -14.82 12.56
CA CYS A 458 5.66 -13.86 12.01
C CYS A 458 6.16 -13.18 10.74
N ILE A 459 7.46 -12.85 10.67
CA ILE A 459 8.10 -12.28 9.47
C ILE A 459 8.04 -13.28 8.32
N ASP A 460 8.43 -14.54 8.56
CA ASP A 460 8.37 -15.61 7.55
C ASP A 460 6.95 -15.84 7.01
N ALA A 461 5.96 -15.88 7.90
CA ALA A 461 4.56 -16.00 7.52
C ALA A 461 4.09 -14.79 6.69
N SER A 462 4.52 -13.58 7.07
CA SER A 462 4.15 -12.34 6.38
C SER A 462 4.80 -12.21 5.01
N ASP A 463 6.07 -12.61 4.86
CA ASP A 463 6.76 -12.69 3.56
C ASP A 463 6.07 -13.69 2.64
N ALA A 464 5.74 -14.89 3.15
CA ALA A 464 5.03 -15.90 2.38
C ALA A 464 3.64 -15.42 1.90
N ILE A 465 2.88 -14.73 2.75
CA ILE A 465 1.59 -14.15 2.40
C ILE A 465 1.77 -13.04 1.34
N SER A 466 2.78 -12.19 1.50
CA SER A 466 3.05 -11.08 0.57
C SER A 466 3.46 -11.60 -0.82
N ARG A 467 4.31 -12.61 -0.90
CA ARG A 467 4.65 -13.29 -2.17
C ARG A 467 3.42 -13.93 -2.82
N LYS A 468 2.54 -14.52 -2.02
CA LYS A 468 1.27 -15.09 -2.52
C LYS A 468 0.34 -14.00 -3.05
N MET A 469 0.26 -12.85 -2.38
CA MET A 469 -0.50 -11.69 -2.85
C MET A 469 0.02 -11.19 -4.20
N LEU A 470 1.34 -11.02 -4.36
CA LEU A 470 1.95 -10.64 -5.64
C LEU A 470 1.55 -11.59 -6.77
N SER A 471 1.61 -12.91 -6.52
CA SER A 471 1.15 -13.91 -7.50
C SER A 471 -0.34 -13.76 -7.85
N LYS A 472 -1.19 -13.47 -6.87
CA LYS A 472 -2.63 -13.27 -7.10
C LYS A 472 -2.96 -11.96 -7.83
N TYR A 473 -2.17 -10.92 -7.64
CA TYR A 473 -2.29 -9.68 -8.43
C TYR A 473 -1.86 -9.89 -9.88
N ASP A 474 -0.82 -10.70 -10.12
CA ASP A 474 -0.40 -11.08 -11.47
C ASP A 474 -1.46 -11.93 -12.21
N GLU A 475 -2.06 -12.89 -11.51
CA GLU A 475 -3.20 -13.67 -12.00
C GLU A 475 -4.41 -12.77 -12.32
N SER A 476 -4.69 -11.78 -11.45
CA SER A 476 -5.76 -10.81 -11.68
C SER A 476 -5.50 -9.95 -12.93
N ALA A 477 -4.26 -9.50 -13.14
CA ALA A 477 -3.87 -8.77 -14.35
C ALA A 477 -4.07 -9.62 -15.62
N THR A 478 -3.75 -10.91 -15.55
CA THR A 478 -3.98 -11.85 -16.66
C THR A 478 -5.47 -12.05 -16.94
N ASN A 479 -6.29 -12.22 -15.90
CA ASN A 479 -7.74 -12.36 -16.04
C ASN A 479 -8.39 -11.11 -16.64
N ILE A 480 -7.91 -9.93 -16.26
CA ILE A 480 -8.33 -8.65 -16.84
C ILE A 480 -8.09 -8.63 -18.35
N ASN A 481 -6.90 -9.03 -18.82
CA ASN A 481 -6.58 -9.07 -20.25
C ASN A 481 -7.48 -10.06 -21.01
N ASN A 482 -7.83 -11.19 -20.39
CA ASN A 482 -8.76 -12.15 -20.97
C ASN A 482 -10.18 -11.59 -21.10
N ILE A 483 -10.70 -10.93 -20.05
CA ILE A 483 -12.04 -10.32 -20.10
C ILE A 483 -12.08 -9.22 -21.16
N GLU A 484 -11.04 -8.39 -21.24
CA GLU A 484 -10.93 -7.35 -22.27
C GLU A 484 -11.00 -7.95 -23.68
N THR A 485 -10.26 -9.03 -23.93
CA THR A 485 -10.27 -9.76 -25.22
C THR A 485 -11.66 -10.32 -25.56
N VAL A 486 -12.36 -10.90 -24.57
CA VAL A 486 -13.72 -11.44 -24.77
C VAL A 486 -14.71 -10.32 -25.09
N ILE A 487 -14.64 -9.18 -24.39
CA ILE A 487 -15.55 -8.05 -24.66
C ILE A 487 -15.28 -7.45 -26.04
N GLN A 488 -14.00 -7.29 -26.41
CA GLN A 488 -13.63 -6.85 -27.75
C GLN A 488 -14.18 -7.80 -28.82
N SER A 489 -14.07 -9.11 -28.62
CA SER A 489 -14.60 -10.12 -29.55
C SER A 489 -16.14 -10.09 -29.64
N LEU A 490 -16.84 -9.99 -28.51
CA LEU A 490 -18.30 -9.91 -28.45
C LEU A 490 -18.81 -8.63 -29.15
N MET A 491 -18.11 -7.51 -28.95
CA MET A 491 -18.44 -6.25 -29.61
C MET A 491 -18.23 -6.33 -31.12
N HIS A 492 -17.19 -7.04 -31.57
CA HIS A 492 -16.95 -7.30 -32.99
C HIS A 492 -18.06 -8.15 -33.62
N GLU A 493 -18.47 -9.24 -32.99
CA GLU A 493 -19.51 -10.16 -33.51
C GLU A 493 -20.91 -9.52 -33.60
N LEU A 494 -21.24 -8.58 -32.71
CA LEU A 494 -22.54 -7.91 -32.71
C LEU A 494 -22.74 -6.95 -33.90
N GLY A 495 -21.71 -6.74 -34.74
CA GLY A 495 -21.83 -5.95 -35.97
C GLY A 495 -22.22 -4.49 -35.74
N VAL A 496 -22.11 -4.01 -34.49
CA VAL A 496 -22.33 -2.62 -34.13
C VAL A 496 -21.08 -1.83 -34.52
N GLY A 497 -20.93 -1.57 -35.83
CA GLY A 497 -20.08 -0.47 -36.28
C GLY A 497 -20.60 0.81 -35.62
N GLY A 498 -19.76 1.45 -34.80
CA GLY A 498 -20.17 2.57 -33.95
C GLY A 498 -19.88 2.34 -32.45
N PHE A 499 -18.89 1.52 -32.13
CA PHE A 499 -18.21 1.61 -30.86
C PHE A 499 -16.72 1.52 -31.12
N MET A 500 -15.94 2.46 -30.57
CA MET A 500 -14.51 2.54 -30.79
C MET A 500 -14.21 2.76 -32.27
N GLY A 501 -14.48 3.96 -32.75
CA GLY A 501 -14.34 4.29 -34.16
C GLY A 501 -14.25 5.79 -34.37
N LEU A 502 -14.42 6.21 -35.62
CA LEU A 502 -14.46 7.63 -35.96
C LEU A 502 -15.64 8.35 -35.29
N ASP A 503 -16.74 7.64 -35.03
CA ASP A 503 -17.97 8.18 -34.44
C ASP A 503 -17.83 8.69 -33.00
N ASP A 504 -16.81 8.26 -32.27
CA ASP A 504 -16.54 8.72 -30.91
C ASP A 504 -15.61 9.95 -30.90
N ILE A 505 -14.94 10.22 -32.02
CA ILE A 505 -14.00 11.32 -32.14
C ILE A 505 -14.76 12.61 -32.44
N ARG A 506 -14.36 13.70 -31.79
CA ARG A 506 -14.84 15.06 -32.05
C ARG A 506 -13.68 15.96 -32.45
N PRO A 507 -13.92 17.01 -33.27
CA PRO A 507 -12.96 18.10 -33.44
C PRO A 507 -12.53 18.65 -32.07
N GLY A 508 -11.24 18.94 -31.90
CA GLY A 508 -10.68 19.41 -30.62
C GLY A 508 -9.95 18.33 -29.80
N MET A 509 -10.13 17.04 -30.11
CA MET A 509 -9.50 15.97 -29.35
C MET A 509 -8.00 15.87 -29.61
N LYS A 510 -7.20 15.64 -28.56
CA LYS A 510 -5.75 15.43 -28.68
C LYS A 510 -5.46 14.10 -29.38
N ALA A 511 -4.63 14.16 -30.40
CA ALA A 511 -4.11 13.02 -31.13
C ALA A 511 -2.58 12.95 -30.98
N LYS A 512 -2.02 11.75 -31.04
CA LYS A 512 -0.59 11.52 -31.16
C LYS A 512 -0.35 10.65 -32.38
N VAL A 513 0.57 11.06 -33.24
CA VAL A 513 0.94 10.30 -34.44
C VAL A 513 2.37 9.85 -34.28
N ILE A 514 2.62 8.56 -34.48
CA ILE A 514 3.96 7.99 -34.50
C ILE A 514 4.25 7.49 -35.91
N LEU A 515 5.23 8.08 -36.59
CA LEU A 515 5.65 7.62 -37.91
C LEU A 515 6.50 6.35 -37.76
N THR A 516 6.12 5.27 -38.46
CA THR A 516 6.70 3.92 -38.26
C THR A 516 7.92 3.63 -39.14
N ASP A 517 8.28 4.56 -40.02
CA ASP A 517 9.36 4.44 -41.01
C ASP A 517 10.71 5.04 -40.55
N VAL A 518 10.83 5.54 -39.31
CA VAL A 518 12.08 6.13 -38.77
C VAL A 518 12.39 5.60 -37.36
N GLN A 519 13.67 5.41 -37.05
CA GLN A 519 14.12 4.70 -35.83
C GLN A 519 14.21 5.51 -34.53
N THR A 520 14.23 6.86 -34.53
CA THR A 520 14.30 7.65 -33.29
C THR A 520 13.56 8.99 -33.40
N GLY A 521 12.80 9.36 -32.36
CA GLY A 521 12.26 10.72 -32.16
C GLY A 521 11.00 11.13 -32.94
N ASN A 522 10.09 10.21 -33.27
CA ASN A 522 8.95 10.48 -34.17
C ASN A 522 7.56 10.49 -33.50
N GLU A 523 7.44 11.01 -32.28
CA GLU A 523 6.13 11.21 -31.65
C GLU A 523 5.62 12.64 -31.85
N PHE A 524 4.57 12.81 -32.65
CA PHE A 524 3.99 14.11 -32.94
C PHE A 524 2.65 14.27 -32.24
N HIS A 525 2.54 15.29 -31.38
CA HIS A 525 1.31 15.62 -30.68
C HIS A 525 0.48 16.58 -31.56
N CYS A 526 -0.71 16.16 -31.95
CA CYS A 526 -1.60 16.84 -32.90
C CYS A 526 -3.00 17.03 -32.28
N GLU A 527 -3.88 17.75 -32.98
CA GLU A 527 -5.29 17.90 -32.59
C GLU A 527 -6.20 17.49 -33.75
N VAL A 528 -7.35 16.88 -33.45
CA VAL A 528 -8.32 16.49 -34.47
C VAL A 528 -9.05 17.74 -34.99
N LYS A 529 -8.89 18.06 -36.27
CA LYS A 529 -9.55 19.18 -36.93
C LYS A 529 -10.97 18.84 -37.40
N ALA A 530 -11.14 17.67 -38.00
CA ALA A 530 -12.41 17.23 -38.57
C ALA A 530 -12.45 15.70 -38.68
N VAL A 531 -13.64 15.14 -38.59
CA VAL A 531 -13.92 13.70 -38.73
C VAL A 531 -14.81 13.52 -39.96
N GLY A 532 -14.36 12.71 -40.93
CA GLY A 532 -15.16 12.29 -42.09
C GLY A 532 -15.61 10.84 -41.97
N GLU A 533 -16.39 10.33 -42.94
CA GLU A 533 -16.94 8.96 -42.89
C GLU A 533 -15.87 7.87 -42.69
N ASN A 534 -14.68 8.01 -43.29
CA ASN A 534 -13.60 7.01 -43.23
C ASN A 534 -12.23 7.61 -42.88
N GLY A 535 -12.16 8.77 -42.23
CA GLY A 535 -10.87 9.36 -41.87
C GLY A 535 -10.90 10.60 -40.99
N LEU A 536 -9.71 10.98 -40.52
CA LEU A 536 -9.47 12.10 -39.61
C LEU A 536 -8.55 13.11 -40.26
N LYS A 537 -8.89 14.39 -40.16
CA LYS A 537 -8.00 15.49 -40.50
C LYS A 537 -7.37 16.02 -39.22
N LEU A 538 -6.05 16.12 -39.18
CA LEU A 538 -5.31 16.64 -38.02
C LEU A 538 -4.86 18.09 -38.23
N VAL A 539 -4.66 18.80 -37.12
CA VAL A 539 -3.93 20.08 -37.05
C VAL A 539 -2.48 19.78 -36.72
N SER A 540 -1.55 20.37 -37.48
CA SER A 540 -0.11 20.18 -37.27
C SER A 540 0.33 20.72 -35.90
N GLY A 541 0.86 19.85 -35.05
CA GLY A 541 1.66 20.23 -33.88
C GLY A 541 3.17 20.10 -34.15
N GLY A 542 3.62 20.53 -35.33
CA GLY A 542 5.02 20.38 -35.78
C GLY A 542 5.24 19.23 -36.78
N LEU A 543 4.21 18.45 -37.08
CA LEU A 543 4.24 17.41 -38.10
C LEU A 543 4.06 18.01 -39.51
N SER A 544 5.06 17.84 -40.37
CA SER A 544 5.00 18.12 -41.81
C SER A 544 5.32 16.85 -42.57
N VAL A 545 4.50 16.51 -43.56
CA VAL A 545 4.63 15.26 -44.33
C VAL A 545 4.64 15.62 -45.81
N ASP A 546 5.76 15.37 -46.51
CA ASP A 546 5.92 15.76 -47.92
C ASP A 546 5.27 14.76 -48.91
N SER A 547 4.99 13.53 -48.45
CA SER A 547 4.35 12.46 -49.23
C SER A 547 3.67 11.46 -48.29
N SER A 548 2.76 10.61 -48.78
CA SER A 548 2.08 9.60 -47.94
C SER A 548 3.05 8.72 -47.13
N ARG A 549 2.90 8.64 -45.80
CA ARG A 549 3.80 7.90 -44.90
C ARG A 549 3.04 6.97 -43.95
N PRO A 550 3.62 5.81 -43.58
CA PRO A 550 3.00 4.91 -42.62
C PRO A 550 3.09 5.46 -41.19
N CYS A 551 2.03 5.30 -40.41
CA CYS A 551 1.92 5.84 -39.07
C CYS A 551 1.01 5.01 -38.16
N ASN A 552 1.22 5.16 -36.85
CA ASN A 552 0.27 4.76 -35.82
C ASN A 552 -0.40 6.02 -35.27
N LEU A 553 -1.72 5.97 -35.12
CA LEU A 553 -2.52 7.07 -34.61
C LEU A 553 -3.06 6.72 -33.23
N TYR A 554 -2.88 7.63 -32.29
CA TYR A 554 -3.43 7.56 -30.95
C TYR A 554 -4.37 8.75 -30.78
N VAL A 555 -5.63 8.55 -30.37
CA VAL A 555 -6.57 9.65 -30.11
C VAL A 555 -7.10 9.51 -28.69
N THR A 556 -7.06 10.59 -27.92
CA THR A 556 -7.61 10.61 -26.57
C THR A 556 -9.10 10.96 -26.63
N VAL A 557 -9.95 9.99 -26.33
CA VAL A 557 -11.41 10.14 -26.31
C VAL A 557 -11.87 10.02 -24.86
N GLY A 558 -12.04 11.16 -24.19
CA GLY A 558 -12.31 11.20 -22.75
C GLY A 558 -11.18 10.53 -21.95
N ASN A 559 -11.50 9.44 -21.23
CA ASN A 559 -10.55 8.72 -20.38
C ASN A 559 -9.86 7.53 -21.07
N VAL A 560 -10.08 7.37 -22.38
CA VAL A 560 -9.61 6.24 -23.18
C VAL A 560 -8.68 6.72 -24.27
N MET A 561 -7.58 6.01 -24.52
CA MET A 561 -6.74 6.27 -25.68
C MET A 561 -6.99 5.22 -26.76
N TYR A 562 -7.52 5.64 -27.89
CA TYR A 562 -7.76 4.80 -29.06
C TYR A 562 -6.50 4.75 -29.90
N CYS A 563 -6.06 3.57 -30.27
CA CYS A 563 -4.84 3.34 -31.04
C CYS A 563 -5.14 2.58 -32.32
N TRP A 564 -4.82 3.18 -33.44
CA TRP A 564 -4.80 2.50 -34.73
C TRP A 564 -3.37 2.33 -35.18
N LYS A 565 -3.02 1.09 -35.52
CA LYS A 565 -1.71 0.72 -36.06
C LYS A 565 -1.77 0.60 -37.58
N ASP A 566 -0.62 0.72 -38.23
CA ASP A 566 -0.43 0.48 -39.67
C ASP A 566 -1.33 1.34 -40.57
N LEU A 567 -1.55 2.59 -40.16
CA LEU A 567 -2.28 3.58 -40.95
C LEU A 567 -1.35 4.34 -41.89
N THR A 568 -1.93 5.18 -42.74
CA THR A 568 -1.16 6.06 -43.64
C THR A 568 -1.64 7.49 -43.47
N ILE A 569 -0.70 8.41 -43.25
CA ILE A 569 -0.95 9.86 -43.20
C ILE A 569 -0.51 10.50 -44.52
N THR A 570 -1.36 11.38 -45.05
CA THR A 570 -1.12 12.12 -46.29
C THR A 570 -0.53 13.51 -46.03
N ASP A 571 -0.09 14.18 -47.09
CA ASP A 571 0.46 15.54 -47.09
C ASP A 571 -0.50 16.60 -46.51
N ASP A 572 -1.80 16.39 -46.70
CA ASP A 572 -2.88 17.20 -46.13
C ASP A 572 -3.20 16.90 -44.63
N LEU A 573 -2.35 16.09 -43.96
CA LEU A 573 -2.56 15.58 -42.60
C LEU A 573 -3.90 14.83 -42.43
N MET A 574 -4.34 14.17 -43.51
CA MET A 574 -5.50 13.28 -43.49
C MET A 574 -5.04 11.84 -43.28
N ILE A 575 -5.70 11.16 -42.35
CA ILE A 575 -5.49 9.74 -42.04
C ILE A 575 -6.77 8.99 -42.37
N THR A 576 -6.66 7.99 -43.25
CA THR A 576 -7.78 7.09 -43.58
C THR A 576 -7.81 5.96 -42.56
N VAL A 577 -8.95 5.74 -41.91
CA VAL A 577 -9.14 4.74 -40.87
C VAL A 577 -10.18 3.74 -41.34
N ASN A 578 -9.71 2.52 -41.66
CA ASN A 578 -10.57 1.42 -42.14
C ASN A 578 -10.67 0.27 -41.13
N THR A 579 -10.00 0.41 -39.99
CA THR A 579 -9.91 -0.59 -38.91
C THR A 579 -10.47 -0.01 -37.62
N GLN A 580 -10.86 -0.87 -36.69
CA GLN A 580 -11.22 -0.45 -35.33
C GLN A 580 -9.93 -0.15 -34.53
N PRO A 581 -9.94 0.83 -33.61
CA PRO A 581 -8.83 1.09 -32.72
C PRO A 581 -8.73 0.01 -31.66
N GLU A 582 -7.50 -0.28 -31.28
CA GLU A 582 -7.16 -0.91 -30.01
C GLU A 582 -7.33 0.12 -28.89
N ILE A 583 -8.00 -0.23 -27.79
CA ILE A 583 -7.98 0.61 -26.59
C ILE A 583 -6.63 0.39 -25.90
N LEU A 584 -5.87 1.47 -25.78
CA LEU A 584 -4.69 1.51 -24.94
C LEU A 584 -4.99 2.40 -23.74
N ASN A 585 -4.70 1.92 -22.53
CA ASN A 585 -4.77 2.69 -21.29
C ASN A 585 -6.05 3.54 -21.14
N ARG A 586 -7.13 2.89 -20.72
CA ARG A 586 -8.22 3.58 -20.05
C ARG A 586 -7.73 3.97 -18.65
N ARG A 587 -7.96 5.22 -18.22
CA ARG A 587 -7.51 5.75 -16.92
C ARG A 587 -8.68 5.70 -15.92
N LYS A 588 -8.44 5.31 -14.66
CA LYS A 588 -9.48 5.30 -13.59
C LYS A 588 -10.14 6.67 -13.41
N TYR A 589 -9.37 7.74 -13.54
CA TYR A 589 -9.87 9.11 -13.46
C TYR A 589 -9.58 9.93 -14.72
N PRO A 590 -10.49 10.86 -15.06
CA PRO A 590 -10.21 11.87 -16.06
C PRO A 590 -9.01 12.73 -15.65
N ARG A 591 -8.30 13.22 -16.65
CA ARG A 591 -7.22 14.19 -16.45
C ARG A 591 -7.64 15.53 -16.98
N MET A 592 -7.40 16.56 -16.20
CA MET A 592 -7.50 17.94 -16.64
C MET A 592 -6.11 18.45 -16.98
N ASP A 593 -6.00 19.06 -18.15
CA ASP A 593 -4.77 19.75 -18.56
C ASP A 593 -4.63 21.07 -17.79
N LEU A 594 -3.40 21.36 -17.38
CA LEU A 594 -3.05 22.57 -16.66
C LEU A 594 -1.76 23.13 -17.23
N SER A 595 -1.41 24.35 -16.84
CA SER A 595 -0.16 25.00 -17.23
C SER A 595 0.44 25.83 -16.09
N ASN A 596 0.11 25.48 -14.85
CA ASN A 596 0.62 26.14 -13.65
C ASN A 596 2.13 25.88 -13.52
N ASN A 597 2.89 26.89 -13.13
CA ASN A 597 4.27 26.66 -12.71
C ASN A 597 4.30 25.82 -11.43
N CYS A 598 5.31 24.97 -11.28
CA CYS A 598 5.47 24.17 -10.08
C CYS A 598 6.94 24.00 -9.69
N THR A 599 7.16 23.80 -8.40
CA THR A 599 8.45 23.41 -7.83
C THR A 599 8.39 21.95 -7.40
N ILE A 600 9.35 21.13 -7.83
CA ILE A 600 9.43 19.70 -7.53
C ILE A 600 10.56 19.46 -6.54
N LYS A 601 10.28 18.87 -5.38
CA LYS A 601 11.27 18.50 -4.36
C LYS A 601 11.40 16.98 -4.26
N LEU A 602 12.63 16.47 -4.24
CA LEU A 602 12.90 15.04 -3.98
C LEU A 602 12.77 14.72 -2.49
N LYS A 603 11.92 13.75 -2.14
CA LYS A 603 11.65 13.39 -0.75
C LYS A 603 12.88 12.72 -0.12
N GLY A 604 13.37 13.27 0.99
CA GLY A 604 14.62 12.82 1.64
C GLY A 604 15.89 13.54 1.17
N THR A 605 15.78 14.54 0.28
CA THR A 605 16.91 15.38 -0.14
C THR A 605 16.51 16.87 -0.18
N ASP A 606 17.50 17.76 -0.27
CA ASP A 606 17.28 19.20 -0.51
C ASP A 606 17.24 19.57 -1.99
N THR A 607 17.28 18.57 -2.89
CA THR A 607 17.27 18.78 -4.33
C THR A 607 15.89 19.23 -4.79
N THR A 608 15.85 20.33 -5.54
CA THR A 608 14.63 20.90 -6.11
C THR A 608 14.80 21.18 -7.60
N PHE A 609 13.71 20.99 -8.35
CA PHE A 609 13.62 21.25 -9.79
C PHE A 609 12.46 22.21 -10.05
N LYS A 610 12.58 23.00 -11.12
CA LYS A 610 11.48 23.83 -11.63
C LYS A 610 10.78 23.12 -12.78
N GLY A 611 9.47 23.22 -12.81
CA GLY A 611 8.67 22.66 -13.88
C GLY A 611 7.34 23.39 -14.07
N THR A 612 6.54 22.81 -14.95
CA THR A 612 5.17 23.26 -15.23
C THR A 612 4.27 22.05 -15.14
N LEU A 613 3.18 22.13 -14.39
CA LEU A 613 2.18 21.07 -14.32
C LEU A 613 1.52 20.93 -15.69
N ASP A 614 1.52 19.72 -16.25
CA ASP A 614 0.96 19.38 -17.57
C ASP A 614 -0.49 18.91 -17.44
N ASN A 615 -0.74 17.99 -16.51
CA ASN A 615 -2.08 17.48 -16.24
C ASN A 615 -2.20 16.95 -14.81
N ILE A 616 -3.44 16.87 -14.33
CA ILE A 616 -3.79 16.35 -13.01
C ILE A 616 -5.04 15.46 -13.05
N SER A 617 -5.04 14.40 -12.26
CA SER A 617 -6.20 13.56 -11.93
C SER A 617 -6.29 13.36 -10.42
N ALA A 618 -7.38 12.73 -9.96
CA ALA A 618 -7.56 12.39 -8.55
C ALA A 618 -6.37 11.62 -7.95
N ASN A 619 -5.70 10.77 -8.74
CA ASN A 619 -4.68 9.85 -8.24
C ASN A 619 -3.30 10.04 -8.87
N GLY A 620 -3.10 11.11 -9.63
CA GLY A 620 -1.87 11.28 -10.38
C GLY A 620 -1.74 12.63 -11.01
N PHE A 621 -0.53 12.96 -11.41
CA PHE A 621 -0.22 14.21 -12.09
C PHE A 621 0.95 14.01 -13.04
N ALA A 622 1.12 14.94 -13.98
CA ALA A 622 2.31 15.01 -14.80
C ALA A 622 2.86 16.43 -14.79
N PHE A 623 4.18 16.56 -14.78
CA PHE A 623 4.85 17.84 -14.90
C PHE A 623 5.91 17.81 -16.00
N LEU A 624 6.17 18.97 -16.57
CA LEU A 624 7.19 19.25 -17.58
C LEU A 624 8.41 19.81 -16.87
N THR A 625 9.60 19.28 -17.16
CA THR A 625 10.88 19.83 -16.70
C THR A 625 11.90 19.79 -17.84
N LYS A 626 12.91 20.66 -17.79
CA LYS A 626 14.05 20.61 -18.72
C LYS A 626 15.20 19.76 -18.19
N ASP A 627 15.09 19.30 -16.94
CA ASP A 627 16.12 18.52 -16.29
C ASP A 627 16.01 17.03 -16.65
N PRO A 628 17.09 16.38 -17.13
CA PRO A 628 17.08 14.97 -17.50
C PRO A 628 17.01 14.01 -16.30
N TYR A 629 17.11 14.49 -15.05
CA TYR A 629 17.20 13.64 -13.85
C TYR A 629 16.18 12.49 -13.82
N PHE A 630 14.92 12.76 -14.17
CA PHE A 630 13.83 11.79 -14.05
C PHE A 630 13.80 10.70 -15.13
N VAL A 631 14.69 10.74 -16.13
CA VAL A 631 14.78 9.74 -17.20
C VAL A 631 15.18 8.38 -16.62
N ASP A 632 16.17 8.36 -15.73
CA ASP A 632 16.74 7.13 -15.15
C ASP A 632 16.24 6.82 -13.71
N HIS A 633 15.37 7.68 -13.16
CA HIS A 633 14.94 7.62 -11.76
C HIS A 633 13.44 7.30 -11.61
N LYS A 634 12.99 6.20 -12.21
CA LYS A 634 11.67 5.64 -11.89
C LYS A 634 11.61 5.21 -10.42
N GLY A 635 10.47 5.45 -9.77
CA GLY A 635 10.27 5.19 -8.34
C GLY A 635 10.70 6.33 -7.41
N ALA A 636 11.30 7.41 -7.93
CA ALA A 636 11.67 8.56 -7.12
C ALA A 636 10.43 9.18 -6.46
N LYS A 637 10.49 9.39 -5.13
CA LYS A 637 9.44 10.07 -4.36
C LYS A 637 9.63 11.57 -4.47
N VAL A 638 8.59 12.26 -4.92
CA VAL A 638 8.60 13.71 -5.15
C VAL A 638 7.43 14.38 -4.43
N THR A 639 7.65 15.62 -4.04
CA THR A 639 6.60 16.54 -3.58
C THR A 639 6.58 17.72 -4.54
N ILE A 640 5.45 17.98 -5.17
CA ILE A 640 5.27 19.15 -6.03
C ILE A 640 4.50 20.24 -5.29
N SER A 641 4.86 21.48 -5.52
CA SER A 641 4.13 22.66 -5.07
C SER A 641 3.71 23.46 -6.30
N ILE A 642 2.40 23.58 -6.52
CA ILE A 642 1.77 24.19 -7.69
C ILE A 642 1.46 25.66 -7.38
N GLU A 643 2.00 26.57 -8.19
CA GLU A 643 1.74 28.00 -8.09
C GLU A 643 0.34 28.34 -8.62
N ASP A 644 -0.39 29.21 -7.90
CA ASP A 644 -1.72 29.72 -8.29
C ASP A 644 -2.75 28.62 -8.63
N PHE A 645 -2.74 27.50 -7.91
CA PHE A 645 -3.71 26.43 -8.12
C PHE A 645 -5.08 26.81 -7.56
N ALA A 646 -6.15 26.51 -8.32
CA ALA A 646 -7.53 26.86 -7.94
C ALA A 646 -7.97 26.26 -6.59
N LEU A 647 -7.41 25.10 -6.22
CA LEU A 647 -7.56 24.51 -4.89
C LEU A 647 -6.33 24.83 -4.04
N ALA A 648 -6.34 25.97 -3.34
CA ALA A 648 -5.19 26.43 -2.56
C ALA A 648 -4.71 25.39 -1.51
N ASP A 649 -5.65 24.72 -0.83
CA ASP A 649 -5.38 23.69 0.17
C ASP A 649 -4.84 22.37 -0.41
N HIS A 650 -4.90 22.21 -1.74
CA HIS A 650 -4.40 21.04 -2.48
C HIS A 650 -3.36 21.40 -3.52
N SER A 651 -2.65 22.52 -3.32
CA SER A 651 -1.55 22.99 -4.17
C SER A 651 -0.25 22.19 -3.97
N VAL A 652 -0.13 21.42 -2.90
CA VAL A 652 1.02 20.56 -2.61
C VAL A 652 0.63 19.09 -2.77
N LEU A 653 1.35 18.35 -3.63
CA LEU A 653 1.03 16.97 -3.96
C LEU A 653 2.26 16.09 -3.82
N ASP A 654 2.11 15.01 -3.07
CA ASP A 654 3.09 13.94 -3.02
C ASP A 654 2.84 12.94 -4.15
N GLY A 655 3.90 12.39 -4.70
CA GLY A 655 3.80 11.30 -5.65
C GLY A 655 5.10 10.56 -5.87
N TYR A 656 5.04 9.46 -6.61
CA TYR A 656 6.21 8.72 -7.06
C TYR A 656 6.24 8.68 -8.58
N VAL A 657 7.45 8.79 -9.14
CA VAL A 657 7.66 8.83 -10.59
C VAL A 657 7.43 7.45 -11.19
N ILE A 658 6.44 7.33 -12.08
CA ILE A 658 6.11 6.07 -12.76
C ILE A 658 6.63 6.02 -14.20
N ARG A 659 6.79 7.18 -14.85
CA ARG A 659 7.29 7.29 -16.23
C ARG A 659 7.90 8.66 -16.50
N CYS A 660 8.81 8.72 -17.45
CA CYS A 660 9.36 9.95 -18.01
C CYS A 660 9.49 9.78 -19.53
N SER A 661 9.05 10.77 -20.31
CA SER A 661 9.21 10.80 -21.77
C SER A 661 9.83 12.13 -22.21
N ASN A 662 10.71 12.09 -23.21
CA ASN A 662 11.37 13.28 -23.75
C ASN A 662 10.65 13.80 -25.00
N ASN A 663 10.38 15.09 -25.05
CA ASN A 663 9.83 15.79 -26.20
C ASN A 663 10.71 17.02 -26.51
N ASP A 664 11.66 16.86 -27.43
CA ASP A 664 12.58 17.92 -27.90
C ASP A 664 13.23 18.76 -26.78
N GLY A 665 13.76 18.08 -25.75
CA GLY A 665 14.46 18.73 -24.63
C GLY A 665 13.56 19.18 -23.48
N THR A 666 12.27 18.82 -23.53
CA THR A 666 11.32 18.94 -22.41
C THR A 666 10.87 17.55 -21.97
N TYR A 667 11.11 17.21 -20.71
CA TYR A 667 10.77 15.93 -20.11
C TYR A 667 9.40 15.97 -19.45
N ILE A 668 8.50 15.09 -19.88
CA ILE A 668 7.17 14.89 -19.31
C ILE A 668 7.28 13.76 -18.28
N VAL A 669 7.20 14.12 -17.00
CA VAL A 669 7.31 13.19 -15.88
C VAL A 669 5.92 12.89 -15.35
N GLY A 670 5.50 11.63 -15.43
CA GLY A 670 4.25 11.16 -14.85
C GLY A 670 4.48 10.62 -13.44
N CYS A 671 3.69 11.12 -12.50
CA CYS A 671 3.70 10.71 -11.10
C CYS A 671 2.34 10.13 -10.70
N GLN A 672 2.38 9.14 -9.81
CA GLN A 672 1.20 8.60 -9.14
C GLN A 672 1.17 9.09 -7.69
N MET A 673 0.02 9.56 -7.23
CA MET A 673 -0.19 9.97 -5.84
C MET A 673 -0.31 8.73 -4.94
N PRO A 674 0.06 8.84 -3.65
CA PRO A 674 -0.08 7.73 -2.71
C PRO A 674 -1.55 7.38 -2.40
N GLU A 675 -2.47 8.35 -2.50
CA GLU A 675 -3.91 8.17 -2.27
C GLU A 675 -4.73 8.97 -3.30
N ASP A 676 -5.96 8.51 -3.56
CA ASP A 676 -6.92 9.24 -4.39
C ASP A 676 -7.36 10.53 -3.67
N ASN A 677 -7.14 11.68 -4.29
CA ASN A 677 -7.59 12.97 -3.79
C ASN A 677 -9.00 13.30 -4.32
N TYR A 678 -10.00 13.11 -3.47
CA TYR A 678 -11.42 13.36 -3.77
C TYR A 678 -11.73 14.81 -4.17
N TYR A 679 -11.03 15.80 -3.62
CA TYR A 679 -11.26 17.20 -3.94
C TYR A 679 -10.76 17.55 -5.34
N ILE A 680 -9.59 17.02 -5.70
CA ILE A 680 -9.05 17.12 -7.07
C ILE A 680 -9.95 16.37 -8.05
N GLN A 681 -10.46 15.19 -7.68
CA GLN A 681 -11.43 14.46 -8.49
C GLN A 681 -12.65 15.32 -8.84
N THR A 682 -13.29 15.87 -7.81
CA THR A 682 -14.51 16.69 -7.96
C THR A 682 -14.24 17.91 -8.82
N TYR A 683 -13.11 18.59 -8.58
CA TYR A 683 -12.70 19.75 -9.36
C TYR A 683 -12.44 19.43 -10.84
N VAL A 684 -11.74 18.33 -11.13
CA VAL A 684 -11.48 17.87 -12.50
C VAL A 684 -12.79 17.52 -13.21
N ASP A 685 -13.71 16.82 -12.54
CA ASP A 685 -15.01 16.44 -13.10
C ASP A 685 -15.88 17.67 -13.43
N GLU A 686 -15.90 18.68 -12.56
CA GLU A 686 -16.62 19.93 -12.78
C GLU A 686 -16.05 20.74 -13.96
N GLN A 687 -14.72 20.85 -14.04
CA GLN A 687 -14.07 21.60 -15.12
C GLN A 687 -14.26 20.94 -16.48
N LEU A 688 -14.20 19.61 -16.55
CA LEU A 688 -14.43 18.88 -17.81
C LEU A 688 -15.88 18.98 -18.27
N ARG A 689 -16.86 19.02 -17.36
CA ARG A 689 -18.27 19.26 -17.70
C ARG A 689 -18.55 20.68 -18.19
N ALA A 690 -17.77 21.66 -17.74
CA ALA A 690 -17.90 23.04 -18.19
C ALA A 690 -17.38 23.28 -19.62
N HIS A 691 -16.52 22.39 -20.13
CA HIS A 691 -15.88 22.49 -21.45
C HIS A 691 -16.37 21.45 -22.47
N SER A 692 -17.29 20.54 -22.08
CA SER A 692 -17.99 19.59 -22.95
C SER A 692 -19.31 20.15 -23.47
#